data_AF-A0A7S4L5C9-F1
#
_entry.id   AF-A0A7S4L5C9-F1
#
_cell.length_a   1.000
_cell.length_b   1.000
_cell.length_c   1.000
_cell.angle_alpha   90.00
_cell.angle_beta   90.00
_cell.angle_gamma   90.00
#
_symmetry.space_group_name_H-M   'P 1'
#
loop_
_entity.id
_entity.type
_entity.pdbx_description
1 polymer ?
#
loop_
_entity_poly.entity_id
_entity_poly.type
_entity_poly.pdbx_seq_one_letter_code
_entity_poly.pdbx_strand_id
1 'polypeptide(L)'
;SQGTSKMDFSLITDQLLTIIDSAAQITLKGPDPDEGELVAQSARLLFAAIFSRPEYSEKLIHFPNLKEFLWRVLLVSQEPAIRGEMALGFKKLITTLDRPSVPEKLLPILFGFLDVLPDDCPFSDAYFDLMKDLIRDRDREMTSSRESGLEESLDDSSPSLSSSQGFNIGEFIDLREVLMRCSALLKKHPAHELTHESIPDEKLVGLLGLVEVLCSIDEEHRELMAEENMLYEVFYRCLFESADAPASQSQNGHPSSPTPPKCKTAKARFYGLAALQSLCVEINPSFVKAMDLMETLCLNMRASYPWGYAPSHDCRSKVGYAGVKNLGCICYMISLLQQLYMVPIFRRGILSIDFEAIKERDEKKGKEVDIKATPAYQLQVMFAYLMETQKQYYNPTPFTSSFKDSGGNPIDVTVQMDVDEFFNSLCDKLETVLKGTPQQYLMKNLFTGKEAMQLIGQTCNHRKENECTFNVITLTIKGKSNILEALSSFVEGDLLDGDNAYFCESCDNKVDTLKRTCIKTLPNTLILHLKRFDFDFDTMRNEKVNDYCEFPIELDMLPYTREGVAKIEREKKEKEAAAEGGEGEKGGGGGSGFDDPPILGREEYEYELRGVLVHRGVADSGHYYSFIREREGGNWIEFNDDMVRPFDANNLAHECFGGEETTSQYNENLREYVQKRSPITRNAYMLIYERKWPKEVIVADLGDSEDKEKEEEKEKGKEKESRQFTEEDLRWTKEDLVPEELHEMVWKNNVKHQQDIWVFDKSFLDSLLALLRNGYVYNVQKAVHLKEEENDQTFVHLRSFGKAYLEIVSHSDEKDFILDYVFNYKQAIQHHIPVCSWLLSGFLETKEGESKSLMLQMLFHCQVEETRESAAALLAMLFKVLFPIEREEFLDFGKKDMFDDETIFRYHKKTEDAAPLTLKMIRDLLSTFKYLPFHWRHFSEYFLLLREICLSDPLIRSYFLHVNLVPKLFDLFLGEDSPTSSRTRKMGDKFSHPNFSHLLSLLSMLMCTYRSPFECEDDDDEYEDEEEKSRFQLASHSPGIILPDQHVSLVLSKTFVKKFSKTQNLEDVNRMFCHLCFNNQENTDRFLPLVLEQIHNAEHDGMRPFFAILLPLLDLPDVLQEDRVSTAMSEIWNTIDHFKKFPKFTKTAMDFVRSMRVNEHVALWMEEHQEVWEWGESWAKERQNVQSSFVRAPKRLLWERWTGFKGKPRNPSSQ
;
A
#
# COMPACT_ATOMS: atom_id res chain seq x y z
N SER A 1 -53.98 1.84 -50.91
CA SER A 1 -55.36 2.35 -51.07
C SER A 1 -56.33 1.27 -50.60
N GLN A 2 -57.29 1.68 -49.76
CA GLN A 2 -58.33 0.91 -49.05
C GLN A 2 -57.89 0.10 -47.81
N GLY A 3 -58.39 0.52 -46.64
CA GLY A 3 -58.43 -0.27 -45.41
C GLY A 3 -57.60 0.29 -44.26
N THR A 4 -58.16 1.21 -43.48
CA THR A 4 -57.81 1.38 -42.07
C THR A 4 -58.10 0.07 -41.33
N SER A 5 -57.14 -0.86 -41.25
CA SER A 5 -57.16 -1.80 -40.13
C SER A 5 -56.71 -1.00 -38.91
N LYS A 6 -57.63 -0.76 -37.97
CA LYS A 6 -57.21 -0.44 -36.61
C LYS A 6 -56.24 -1.56 -36.23
N MET A 7 -54.95 -1.25 -36.07
CA MET A 7 -54.05 -2.18 -35.39
C MET A 7 -54.76 -2.56 -34.10
N ASP A 8 -55.10 -3.83 -33.96
CA ASP A 8 -55.76 -4.32 -32.78
C ASP A 8 -54.69 -4.40 -31.68
N PHE A 9 -54.46 -3.27 -31.01
CA PHE A 9 -53.50 -3.17 -29.92
C PHE A 9 -53.74 -4.22 -28.84
N SER A 10 -55.00 -4.68 -28.69
CA SER A 10 -55.37 -5.80 -27.82
C SER A 10 -54.67 -7.10 -28.24
N LEU A 11 -54.69 -7.44 -29.54
CA LEU A 11 -54.03 -8.61 -30.10
C LEU A 11 -52.50 -8.48 -30.04
N ILE A 12 -51.98 -7.28 -30.26
CA ILE A 12 -50.53 -6.99 -30.18
C ILE A 12 -50.03 -7.18 -28.75
N THR A 13 -50.76 -6.70 -27.73
CA THR A 13 -50.40 -6.93 -26.32
C THR A 13 -50.36 -8.42 -25.97
N ASP A 14 -51.34 -9.22 -26.43
CA ASP A 14 -51.35 -10.67 -26.19
C ASP A 14 -50.16 -11.37 -26.88
N GLN A 15 -49.86 -10.96 -28.13
CA GLN A 15 -48.71 -11.47 -28.88
C GLN A 15 -47.39 -11.10 -28.21
N LEU A 16 -47.22 -9.86 -27.76
CA LEU A 16 -46.02 -9.41 -27.06
C LEU A 16 -45.81 -10.16 -25.73
N LEU A 17 -46.85 -10.35 -24.92
CA LEU A 17 -46.76 -11.14 -23.70
C LEU A 17 -46.34 -12.59 -23.98
N THR A 18 -46.91 -13.20 -25.03
CA THR A 18 -46.57 -14.56 -25.42
C THR A 18 -45.15 -14.67 -25.98
N ILE A 19 -44.69 -13.68 -26.76
CA ILE A 19 -43.33 -13.61 -27.29
C ILE A 19 -42.32 -13.46 -26.15
N ILE A 20 -42.56 -12.53 -25.21
CA ILE A 20 -41.69 -12.32 -24.06
C ILE A 20 -41.62 -13.58 -23.20
N ASP A 21 -42.76 -14.23 -22.89
CA ASP A 21 -42.77 -15.46 -22.09
C ASP A 21 -42.07 -16.63 -22.80
N SER A 22 -42.31 -16.81 -24.10
CA SER A 22 -41.69 -17.88 -24.88
C SER A 22 -40.20 -17.67 -25.05
N ALA A 23 -39.76 -16.43 -25.29
CA ALA A 23 -38.35 -16.11 -25.46
C ALA A 23 -37.60 -16.17 -24.13
N ALA A 24 -38.22 -15.74 -23.02
CA ALA A 24 -37.67 -15.91 -21.68
C ALA A 24 -37.46 -17.39 -21.28
N GLN A 25 -38.20 -18.33 -21.89
CA GLN A 25 -37.94 -19.77 -21.76
C GLN A 25 -36.75 -20.26 -22.59
N ILE A 26 -36.48 -19.62 -23.74
CA ILE A 26 -35.40 -20.00 -24.66
C ILE A 26 -34.05 -19.50 -24.15
N THR A 27 -34.00 -18.25 -23.65
CA THR A 27 -32.80 -17.63 -23.06
C THR A 27 -32.28 -18.33 -21.79
N LEU A 28 -33.01 -19.33 -21.27
CA LEU A 28 -32.52 -20.25 -20.23
C LEU A 28 -31.47 -21.25 -20.74
N LYS A 29 -31.37 -21.46 -22.05
CA LYS A 29 -30.52 -22.50 -22.68
C LYS A 29 -29.16 -22.00 -23.18
N GLY A 30 -28.86 -20.70 -23.09
CA GLY A 30 -27.58 -20.10 -23.49
C GLY A 30 -27.75 -18.71 -24.14
N PRO A 31 -26.67 -17.92 -24.24
CA PRO A 31 -26.75 -16.51 -24.61
C PRO A 31 -26.63 -16.34 -26.13
N ASP A 32 -27.76 -16.11 -26.81
CA ASP A 32 -27.74 -15.41 -28.09
C ASP A 32 -28.07 -13.92 -27.81
N PRO A 33 -27.06 -13.02 -27.81
CA PRO A 33 -27.26 -11.62 -27.44
C PRO A 33 -28.22 -10.87 -28.37
N ASP A 34 -28.34 -11.30 -29.63
CA ASP A 34 -29.26 -10.69 -30.59
C ASP A 34 -30.73 -11.04 -30.28
N GLU A 35 -31.00 -12.24 -29.76
CA GLU A 35 -32.34 -12.63 -29.31
C GLU A 35 -32.72 -11.91 -28.00
N GLY A 36 -31.77 -11.69 -27.09
CA GLY A 36 -31.99 -11.00 -25.82
C GLY A 36 -32.43 -9.54 -25.98
N GLU A 37 -31.76 -8.79 -26.85
CA GLU A 37 -32.09 -7.39 -27.15
C GLU A 37 -33.47 -7.25 -27.82
N LEU A 38 -33.84 -8.20 -28.69
CA LEU A 38 -35.17 -8.22 -29.31
C LEU A 38 -36.29 -8.38 -28.27
N VAL A 39 -36.07 -9.20 -27.24
CA VAL A 39 -37.03 -9.38 -26.13
C VAL A 39 -37.13 -8.13 -25.28
N ALA A 40 -36.00 -7.48 -24.96
CA ALA A 40 -35.97 -6.23 -24.22
C ALA A 40 -36.72 -5.11 -24.98
N GLN A 41 -36.54 -4.99 -26.29
CA GLN A 41 -37.30 -4.05 -27.14
C GLN A 41 -38.80 -4.38 -27.19
N SER A 42 -39.15 -5.67 -27.20
CA SER A 42 -40.54 -6.14 -27.14
C SER A 42 -41.20 -5.77 -25.80
N ALA A 43 -40.47 -5.90 -24.69
CA ALA A 43 -40.91 -5.45 -23.36
C ALA A 43 -41.13 -3.93 -23.31
N ARG A 44 -40.20 -3.12 -23.85
CA ARG A 44 -40.39 -1.66 -23.98
C ARG A 44 -41.66 -1.31 -24.75
N LEU A 45 -41.90 -2.00 -25.87
CA LEU A 45 -43.09 -1.77 -26.68
C LEU A 45 -44.38 -2.17 -25.95
N LEU A 46 -44.36 -3.27 -25.19
CA LEU A 46 -45.47 -3.72 -24.35
C LEU A 46 -45.86 -2.65 -23.33
N PHE A 47 -44.89 -2.17 -22.55
CA PHE A 47 -45.16 -1.14 -21.53
C PHE A 47 -45.57 0.19 -22.17
N ALA A 48 -44.96 0.60 -23.29
CA ALA A 48 -45.39 1.79 -24.03
C ALA A 48 -46.85 1.69 -24.52
N ALA A 49 -47.28 0.50 -24.97
CA ALA A 49 -48.67 0.24 -25.34
C ALA A 49 -49.62 0.30 -24.13
N ILE A 50 -49.22 -0.24 -22.99
CA ILE A 50 -50.00 -0.18 -21.74
C ILE A 50 -50.13 1.27 -21.23
N PHE A 51 -49.07 2.07 -21.23
CA PHE A 51 -49.15 3.48 -20.83
C PHE A 51 -49.97 4.33 -21.81
N SER A 52 -49.95 3.99 -23.10
CA SER A 52 -50.80 4.65 -24.10
C SER A 52 -52.29 4.29 -23.95
N ARG A 53 -52.59 3.08 -23.46
CA ARG A 53 -53.94 2.58 -23.20
C ARG A 53 -53.97 1.75 -21.91
N PRO A 54 -54.23 2.39 -20.75
CA PRO A 54 -54.18 1.74 -19.44
C PRO A 54 -55.11 0.53 -19.27
N GLU A 55 -56.16 0.40 -20.08
CA GLU A 55 -57.06 -0.76 -20.12
C GLU A 55 -56.34 -2.09 -20.41
N TYR A 56 -55.15 -2.06 -21.02
CA TYR A 56 -54.35 -3.25 -21.29
C TYR A 56 -53.56 -3.76 -20.09
N SER A 57 -53.45 -3.00 -18.99
CA SER A 57 -52.84 -3.50 -17.75
C SER A 57 -53.63 -4.67 -17.16
N GLU A 58 -54.96 -4.71 -17.38
CA GLU A 58 -55.83 -5.81 -16.96
C GLU A 58 -55.46 -7.15 -17.61
N LYS A 59 -54.94 -7.12 -18.84
CA LYS A 59 -54.46 -8.33 -19.54
C LYS A 59 -53.16 -8.86 -18.94
N LEU A 60 -52.26 -7.95 -18.54
CA LEU A 60 -51.01 -8.30 -17.90
C LEU A 60 -51.26 -8.93 -16.52
N ILE A 61 -52.12 -8.33 -15.68
CA ILE A 61 -52.39 -8.86 -14.33
C ILE A 61 -53.31 -10.10 -14.31
N HIS A 62 -53.97 -10.42 -15.43
CA HIS A 62 -54.73 -11.67 -15.62
C HIS A 62 -54.01 -12.65 -16.55
N PHE A 63 -52.73 -12.38 -16.87
CA PHE A 63 -51.96 -13.29 -17.71
C PHE A 63 -51.88 -14.69 -17.06
N PRO A 64 -52.09 -15.77 -17.84
CA PRO A 64 -51.99 -17.13 -17.31
C PRO A 64 -50.62 -17.36 -16.66
N ASN A 65 -50.61 -17.97 -15.46
CA ASN A 65 -49.39 -18.22 -14.70
C ASN A 65 -48.52 -16.96 -14.44
N LEU A 66 -49.15 -15.80 -14.19
CA LEU A 66 -48.46 -14.53 -13.91
C LEU A 66 -47.28 -14.66 -12.92
N LYS A 67 -47.40 -15.47 -11.86
CA LYS A 67 -46.32 -15.72 -10.91
C LYS A 67 -45.08 -16.35 -11.57
N GLU A 68 -45.27 -17.35 -12.42
CA GLU A 68 -44.17 -18.01 -13.15
C GLU A 68 -43.58 -17.08 -14.21
N PHE A 69 -44.42 -16.30 -14.90
CA PHE A 69 -43.98 -15.28 -15.85
C PHE A 69 -43.05 -14.26 -15.18
N LEU A 70 -43.49 -13.66 -14.07
CA LEU A 70 -42.70 -12.69 -13.31
C LEU A 70 -41.39 -13.29 -12.79
N TRP A 71 -41.43 -14.52 -12.26
CA TRP A 71 -40.24 -15.24 -11.82
C TRP A 71 -39.21 -15.38 -12.95
N ARG A 72 -39.64 -15.82 -14.13
CA ARG A 72 -38.75 -16.01 -15.29
C ARG A 72 -38.09 -14.72 -15.74
N VAL A 73 -38.88 -13.66 -15.95
CA VAL A 73 -38.39 -12.42 -16.54
C VAL A 73 -37.59 -11.54 -15.58
N LEU A 74 -37.80 -11.68 -14.26
CA LEU A 74 -37.09 -10.88 -13.25
C LEU A 74 -35.95 -11.63 -12.55
N LEU A 75 -36.03 -12.95 -12.37
CA LEU A 75 -35.10 -13.71 -11.51
C LEU A 75 -34.33 -14.84 -12.21
N VAL A 76 -34.79 -15.33 -13.37
CA VAL A 76 -34.15 -16.48 -14.05
C VAL A 76 -33.50 -16.12 -15.40
N SER A 77 -34.02 -15.10 -16.09
CA SER A 77 -33.44 -14.62 -17.35
C SER A 77 -31.96 -14.29 -17.16
N GLN A 78 -31.06 -14.90 -17.94
CA GLN A 78 -29.61 -14.62 -17.87
C GLN A 78 -29.27 -13.24 -18.45
N GLU A 79 -30.08 -12.73 -19.38
CA GLU A 79 -29.87 -11.45 -20.06
C GLU A 79 -30.26 -10.25 -19.17
N PRO A 80 -29.32 -9.37 -18.78
CA PRO A 80 -29.59 -8.22 -17.91
C PRO A 80 -30.55 -7.19 -18.53
N ALA A 81 -30.50 -7.00 -19.86
CA ALA A 81 -31.36 -6.03 -20.56
C ALA A 81 -32.85 -6.35 -20.39
N ILE A 82 -33.22 -7.64 -20.44
CA ILE A 82 -34.60 -8.09 -20.23
C ILE A 82 -35.03 -7.80 -18.80
N ARG A 83 -34.21 -8.18 -17.80
CA ARG A 83 -34.54 -7.99 -16.38
C ARG A 83 -34.73 -6.50 -16.06
N GLY A 84 -33.82 -5.65 -16.54
CA GLY A 84 -33.86 -4.20 -16.32
C GLY A 84 -35.08 -3.51 -16.93
N GLU A 85 -35.43 -3.83 -18.19
CA GLU A 85 -36.61 -3.24 -18.85
C GLU A 85 -37.93 -3.71 -18.23
N MET A 86 -38.01 -4.99 -17.85
CA MET A 86 -39.18 -5.52 -17.17
C MET A 86 -39.34 -4.88 -15.79
N ALA A 87 -38.27 -4.78 -15.01
CA ALA A 87 -38.26 -4.10 -13.71
C ALA A 87 -38.73 -2.64 -13.84
N LEU A 88 -38.13 -1.85 -14.75
CA LEU A 88 -38.50 -0.46 -14.97
C LEU A 88 -39.97 -0.31 -15.41
N GLY A 89 -40.43 -1.19 -16.29
CA GLY A 89 -41.80 -1.24 -16.76
C GLY A 89 -42.80 -1.49 -15.63
N PHE A 90 -42.55 -2.50 -14.78
CA PHE A 90 -43.38 -2.79 -13.61
C PHE A 90 -43.34 -1.68 -12.57
N LYS A 91 -42.18 -1.08 -12.31
CA LYS A 91 -42.06 0.09 -11.42
C LYS A 91 -43.01 1.20 -11.86
N LYS A 92 -42.90 1.63 -13.12
CA LYS A 92 -43.77 2.68 -13.67
C LYS A 92 -45.23 2.25 -13.66
N LEU A 93 -45.52 0.98 -13.96
CA LEU A 93 -46.89 0.46 -13.99
C LEU A 93 -47.55 0.58 -12.61
N ILE A 94 -46.81 0.24 -11.55
CA ILE A 94 -47.29 0.26 -10.16
C ILE A 94 -47.42 1.69 -9.64
N THR A 95 -46.47 2.57 -9.97
CA THR A 95 -46.37 3.93 -9.39
C THR A 95 -47.14 5.01 -10.17
N THR A 96 -47.36 4.84 -11.48
CA THR A 96 -47.92 5.91 -12.33
C THR A 96 -49.34 5.67 -12.83
N LEU A 97 -49.81 4.42 -12.81
CA LEU A 97 -51.18 4.13 -13.20
C LEU A 97 -52.11 4.27 -12.00
N ASP A 98 -53.06 5.21 -12.10
CA ASP A 98 -54.15 5.42 -11.15
C ASP A 98 -55.19 4.28 -11.24
N ARG A 99 -54.78 3.06 -10.88
CA ARG A 99 -55.60 1.85 -10.86
C ARG A 99 -55.16 0.94 -9.70
N PRO A 100 -55.96 0.81 -8.63
CA PRO A 100 -55.60 -0.01 -7.47
C PRO A 100 -55.54 -1.53 -7.76
N SER A 101 -56.22 -2.01 -8.81
CA SER A 101 -56.22 -3.44 -9.19
C SER A 101 -54.84 -3.98 -9.60
N VAL A 102 -53.96 -3.10 -10.09
CA VAL A 102 -52.60 -3.44 -10.52
C VAL A 102 -51.67 -3.73 -9.32
N PRO A 103 -51.46 -2.79 -8.39
CA PRO A 103 -50.64 -3.00 -7.20
C PRO A 103 -51.21 -4.09 -6.28
N GLU A 104 -52.54 -4.17 -6.12
CA GLU A 104 -53.21 -5.19 -5.30
C GLU A 104 -52.83 -6.63 -5.72
N LYS A 105 -52.62 -6.87 -7.02
CA LYS A 105 -52.24 -8.20 -7.54
C LYS A 105 -50.73 -8.40 -7.65
N LEU A 106 -49.98 -7.37 -8.08
CA LEU A 106 -48.55 -7.52 -8.36
C LEU A 106 -47.71 -7.51 -7.09
N LEU A 107 -48.01 -6.63 -6.13
CA LEU A 107 -47.18 -6.46 -4.94
C LEU A 107 -47.10 -7.75 -4.09
N PRO A 108 -48.22 -8.45 -3.75
CA PRO A 108 -48.12 -9.67 -2.96
C PRO A 108 -47.31 -10.79 -3.63
N ILE A 109 -47.35 -10.85 -4.98
CA ILE A 109 -46.56 -11.82 -5.76
C ILE A 109 -45.07 -11.48 -5.68
N LEU A 110 -44.72 -10.21 -5.89
CA LEU A 110 -43.34 -9.73 -5.88
C LEU A 110 -42.70 -9.95 -4.51
N PHE A 111 -43.31 -9.45 -3.43
CA PHE A 111 -42.78 -9.65 -2.07
C PHE A 111 -42.78 -11.12 -1.64
N GLY A 112 -43.72 -11.93 -2.14
CA GLY A 112 -43.75 -13.38 -1.92
C GLY A 112 -42.60 -14.16 -2.57
N PHE A 113 -41.81 -13.55 -3.47
CA PHE A 113 -40.62 -14.19 -4.02
C PHE A 113 -39.46 -14.26 -3.04
N LEU A 114 -39.40 -13.38 -2.04
CA LEU A 114 -38.33 -13.38 -1.02
C LEU A 114 -38.19 -14.74 -0.32
N ASP A 115 -39.32 -15.41 -0.04
CA ASP A 115 -39.36 -16.67 0.70
C ASP A 115 -38.98 -17.90 -0.16
N VAL A 116 -39.01 -17.77 -1.49
CA VAL A 116 -38.81 -18.88 -2.44
C VAL A 116 -37.50 -18.74 -3.22
N LEU A 117 -36.80 -17.61 -3.08
CA LEU A 117 -35.54 -17.34 -3.76
C LEU A 117 -34.44 -18.33 -3.32
N PRO A 118 -33.81 -19.08 -4.25
CA PRO A 118 -32.64 -19.90 -3.96
C PRO A 118 -31.50 -19.06 -3.36
N ASP A 119 -30.67 -19.66 -2.51
CA ASP A 119 -29.55 -18.97 -1.87
C ASP A 119 -28.44 -18.62 -2.88
N ASP A 120 -28.34 -19.35 -3.99
CA ASP A 120 -27.35 -19.19 -5.05
C ASP A 120 -27.87 -18.38 -6.26
N CYS A 121 -28.99 -17.66 -6.12
CA CYS A 121 -29.66 -16.97 -7.24
C CYS A 121 -28.83 -15.79 -7.78
N PRO A 122 -28.13 -15.93 -8.93
CA PRO A 122 -27.13 -14.96 -9.38
C PRO A 122 -27.76 -13.79 -10.17
N PHE A 123 -29.05 -13.85 -10.49
CA PHE A 123 -29.75 -12.90 -11.37
C PHE A 123 -30.86 -12.13 -10.65
N SER A 124 -30.67 -11.84 -9.36
CA SER A 124 -31.68 -11.20 -8.52
C SER A 124 -31.54 -9.66 -8.39
N ASP A 125 -30.50 -9.09 -8.99
CA ASP A 125 -30.14 -7.67 -8.95
C ASP A 125 -31.30 -6.72 -9.32
N ALA A 126 -31.85 -6.89 -10.52
CA ALA A 126 -32.93 -6.03 -11.04
C ALA A 126 -34.23 -6.16 -10.24
N TYR A 127 -34.50 -7.34 -9.66
CA TYR A 127 -35.65 -7.55 -8.78
C TYR A 127 -35.49 -6.76 -7.48
N PHE A 128 -34.34 -6.86 -6.80
CA PHE A 128 -34.11 -6.09 -5.58
C PHE A 128 -34.07 -4.58 -5.82
N ASP A 129 -33.53 -4.14 -6.96
CA ASP A 129 -33.57 -2.72 -7.36
C ASP A 129 -35.02 -2.22 -7.55
N LEU A 130 -35.87 -3.00 -8.24
CA LEU A 130 -37.31 -2.71 -8.33
C LEU A 130 -37.95 -2.56 -6.95
N MET A 131 -37.68 -3.49 -6.04
CA MET A 131 -38.29 -3.50 -4.71
C MET A 131 -37.85 -2.29 -3.87
N LYS A 132 -36.56 -1.97 -3.85
CA LYS A 132 -36.02 -0.78 -3.18
C LYS A 132 -36.62 0.51 -3.75
N ASP A 133 -36.71 0.60 -5.08
CA ASP A 133 -37.26 1.76 -5.77
C ASP A 133 -38.75 1.98 -5.45
N LEU A 134 -39.55 0.91 -5.45
CA LEU A 134 -40.96 0.97 -5.05
C LEU A 134 -41.08 1.50 -3.62
N ILE A 135 -40.27 0.99 -2.69
CA ILE A 135 -40.30 1.43 -1.29
C ILE A 135 -39.88 2.90 -1.15
N ARG A 136 -38.86 3.37 -1.89
CA ARG A 136 -38.40 4.77 -1.86
C ARG A 136 -39.42 5.76 -2.45
N ASP A 137 -40.15 5.36 -3.49
CA ASP A 137 -41.18 6.20 -4.10
C ASP A 137 -42.36 6.45 -3.12
N ARG A 138 -42.63 5.54 -2.17
CA ARG A 138 -43.57 5.75 -1.04
C ARG A 138 -43.19 6.96 -0.15
N ASP A 139 -41.89 7.13 0.12
CA ASP A 139 -41.39 8.12 1.08
C ASP A 139 -41.45 9.57 0.54
N ARG A 140 -41.25 9.72 -0.78
CA ARG A 140 -41.39 11.02 -1.48
C ARG A 140 -42.81 11.57 -1.44
N GLU A 141 -43.83 10.70 -1.44
CA GLU A 141 -45.22 11.14 -1.35
C GLU A 141 -45.60 11.59 0.07
N MET A 142 -45.17 10.85 1.11
CA MET A 142 -45.39 11.21 2.52
C MET A 142 -44.76 12.56 2.91
N THR A 143 -43.54 12.83 2.45
CA THR A 143 -42.84 14.11 2.65
C THR A 143 -43.55 15.27 1.94
N SER A 144 -44.03 15.07 0.71
CA SER A 144 -44.81 16.09 -0.03
C SER A 144 -46.14 16.44 0.64
N SER A 145 -46.81 15.46 1.26
CA SER A 145 -48.05 15.68 2.01
C SER A 145 -47.83 16.40 3.35
N ARG A 146 -46.68 16.21 4.01
CA ARG A 146 -46.33 16.93 5.26
C ARG A 146 -45.99 18.41 5.03
N GLU A 147 -45.37 18.76 3.91
CA GLU A 147 -45.05 20.17 3.58
C GLU A 147 -46.28 20.97 3.14
N SER A 148 -47.30 20.31 2.57
CA SER A 148 -48.56 20.96 2.15
C SER A 148 -49.57 21.24 3.30
N GLY A 149 -49.33 20.72 4.51
CA GLY A 149 -50.25 20.80 5.64
C GLY A 149 -50.11 22.02 6.56
N LEU A 150 -49.35 23.05 6.16
CA LEU A 150 -49.05 24.22 7.02
C LEU A 150 -49.82 25.51 6.70
N GLU A 151 -50.72 25.54 5.72
CA GLU A 151 -51.60 26.70 5.49
C GLU A 151 -53.02 26.29 5.06
N GLU A 152 -53.93 26.11 6.02
CA GLU A 152 -55.36 26.23 5.76
C GLU A 152 -55.98 27.31 6.64
N SER A 153 -56.20 28.49 6.04
CA SER A 153 -57.24 29.43 6.45
C SER A 153 -58.00 29.94 5.23
N LEU A 154 -59.30 29.62 5.19
CA LEU A 154 -60.42 30.38 4.61
C LEU A 154 -60.21 30.99 3.20
N ASP A 155 -60.70 30.31 2.15
CA ASP A 155 -61.86 30.83 1.39
C ASP A 155 -62.42 29.80 0.40
N ASP A 156 -63.73 29.85 0.24
CA ASP A 156 -64.56 28.98 -0.57
C ASP A 156 -64.66 29.51 -2.02
N SER A 157 -64.97 28.60 -2.97
CA SER A 157 -65.40 28.83 -4.36
C SER A 157 -64.35 28.97 -5.50
N SER A 158 -63.87 27.83 -6.01
CA SER A 158 -63.77 27.56 -7.47
C SER A 158 -63.44 26.08 -7.74
N PRO A 159 -63.98 25.46 -8.82
CA PRO A 159 -63.67 24.07 -9.15
C PRO A 159 -62.49 24.03 -10.13
N SER A 160 -61.30 23.67 -9.66
CA SER A 160 -60.17 23.39 -10.55
C SER A 160 -59.31 22.22 -10.08
N LEU A 161 -59.29 21.21 -10.96
CA LEU A 161 -58.34 20.11 -11.13
C LEU A 161 -58.03 19.22 -9.93
N SER A 162 -58.45 17.96 -10.10
CA SER A 162 -58.10 16.78 -9.32
C SER A 162 -56.65 16.78 -8.83
N SER A 163 -56.48 16.92 -7.52
CA SER A 163 -55.35 16.40 -6.76
C SER A 163 -55.21 14.91 -7.06
N SER A 164 -54.12 14.50 -7.72
CA SER A 164 -53.71 13.10 -7.78
C SER A 164 -53.45 12.61 -6.36
N GLN A 165 -54.36 11.80 -5.81
CA GLN A 165 -54.10 11.06 -4.58
C GLN A 165 -52.90 10.14 -4.86
N GLY A 166 -51.82 10.32 -4.10
CA GLY A 166 -50.60 9.51 -4.21
C GLY A 166 -50.86 8.03 -3.91
N PHE A 167 -50.02 7.18 -4.47
CA PHE A 167 -50.08 5.72 -4.36
C PHE A 167 -49.32 5.24 -3.09
N ASN A 168 -50.05 4.80 -2.05
CA ASN A 168 -49.44 4.29 -0.82
C ASN A 168 -49.29 2.75 -0.81
N ILE A 169 -48.04 2.26 -0.91
CA ILE A 169 -47.72 0.82 -0.84
C ILE A 169 -48.15 0.18 0.50
N GLY A 170 -48.13 0.94 1.59
CA GLY A 170 -48.50 0.46 2.93
C GLY A 170 -49.98 0.04 3.06
N GLU A 171 -50.83 0.43 2.11
CA GLU A 171 -52.22 -0.02 2.06
C GLU A 171 -52.36 -1.47 1.53
N PHE A 172 -51.35 -1.96 0.81
CA PHE A 172 -51.37 -3.27 0.16
C PHE A 172 -50.43 -4.28 0.83
N ILE A 173 -49.34 -3.82 1.48
CA ILE A 173 -48.34 -4.67 2.12
C ILE A 173 -47.85 -4.08 3.44
N ASP A 174 -47.76 -4.94 4.46
CA ASP A 174 -47.12 -4.61 5.73
C ASP A 174 -45.59 -4.65 5.60
N LEU A 175 -44.96 -3.46 5.56
CA LEU A 175 -43.51 -3.33 5.47
C LEU A 175 -42.78 -3.83 6.74
N ARG A 176 -43.45 -3.86 7.89
CA ARG A 176 -42.90 -4.41 9.13
C ARG A 176 -42.68 -5.92 8.99
N GLU A 177 -43.67 -6.60 8.42
CA GLU A 177 -43.58 -8.04 8.15
C GLU A 177 -42.46 -8.34 7.13
N VAL A 178 -42.35 -7.52 6.07
CA VAL A 178 -41.28 -7.65 5.08
C VAL A 178 -39.90 -7.49 5.73
N LEU A 179 -39.73 -6.50 6.61
CA LEU A 179 -38.46 -6.27 7.30
C LEU A 179 -38.08 -7.46 8.20
N MET A 180 -39.05 -8.01 8.94
CA MET A 180 -38.84 -9.21 9.76
C MET A 180 -38.45 -10.44 8.91
N ARG A 181 -39.06 -10.61 7.75
CA ARG A 181 -38.69 -11.68 6.81
C ARG A 181 -37.27 -11.48 6.29
N CYS A 182 -36.89 -10.25 5.93
CA CYS A 182 -35.52 -9.93 5.50
C CYS A 182 -34.48 -10.25 6.59
N SER A 183 -34.77 -9.89 7.85
CA SER A 183 -33.95 -10.24 9.01
C SER A 183 -33.76 -11.76 9.15
N ALA A 184 -34.86 -12.53 9.10
CA ALA A 184 -34.81 -13.98 9.23
C ALA A 184 -34.03 -14.65 8.08
N LEU A 185 -34.22 -14.18 6.84
CA LEU A 185 -33.50 -14.66 5.67
C LEU A 185 -32.00 -14.33 5.77
N LEU A 186 -31.65 -13.10 6.16
CA LEU A 186 -30.26 -12.69 6.31
C LEU A 186 -29.51 -13.53 7.36
N LYS A 187 -30.13 -13.79 8.52
CA LYS A 187 -29.54 -14.61 9.59
C LYS A 187 -29.28 -16.06 9.12
N LYS A 188 -30.18 -16.63 8.32
CA LYS A 188 -30.08 -18.00 7.79
C LYS A 188 -29.13 -18.11 6.59
N HIS A 189 -28.91 -17.02 5.85
CA HIS A 189 -28.14 -17.02 4.60
C HIS A 189 -26.67 -17.46 4.82
N PRO A 190 -26.17 -18.46 4.09
CA PRO A 190 -24.77 -18.89 4.18
C PRO A 190 -23.79 -17.88 3.56
N ALA A 191 -22.49 -18.01 3.86
CA ALA A 191 -21.45 -17.20 3.22
C ALA A 191 -21.07 -17.82 1.86
N HIS A 192 -21.61 -17.29 0.76
CA HIS A 192 -21.33 -17.78 -0.60
C HIS A 192 -20.15 -17.08 -1.28
N GLU A 193 -19.87 -15.82 -0.95
CA GLU A 193 -18.79 -15.08 -1.60
C GLU A 193 -17.42 -15.69 -1.26
N LEU A 194 -16.56 -15.83 -2.28
CA LEU A 194 -15.18 -16.28 -2.12
C LEU A 194 -14.23 -15.07 -2.11
N THR A 195 -13.16 -15.13 -1.31
CA THR A 195 -12.21 -14.01 -1.15
C THR A 195 -11.49 -13.62 -2.45
N HIS A 196 -11.32 -14.56 -3.39
CA HIS A 196 -10.56 -14.37 -4.62
C HIS A 196 -11.44 -14.19 -5.87
N GLU A 197 -12.75 -14.37 -5.75
CA GLU A 197 -13.69 -14.19 -6.86
C GLU A 197 -14.41 -12.86 -6.72
N SER A 198 -14.59 -12.16 -7.83
CA SER A 198 -15.27 -10.85 -7.87
C SER A 198 -16.77 -10.97 -8.12
N ILE A 199 -17.35 -12.17 -7.95
CA ILE A 199 -18.77 -12.41 -8.20
C ILE A 199 -19.55 -12.09 -6.92
N PRO A 200 -20.41 -11.05 -6.92
CA PRO A 200 -21.19 -10.69 -5.75
C PRO A 200 -22.35 -11.67 -5.53
N ASP A 201 -22.68 -11.88 -4.26
CA ASP A 201 -23.91 -12.55 -3.86
C ASP A 201 -25.09 -11.59 -3.99
N GLU A 202 -25.78 -11.65 -5.14
CA GLU A 202 -26.86 -10.72 -5.47
C GLU A 202 -28.06 -10.82 -4.50
N LYS A 203 -28.31 -11.99 -3.89
CA LYS A 203 -29.37 -12.14 -2.88
C LYS A 203 -28.97 -11.46 -1.58
N LEU A 204 -27.74 -11.68 -1.10
CA LEU A 204 -27.21 -11.01 0.10
C LEU A 204 -27.22 -9.49 -0.08
N VAL A 205 -26.69 -9.01 -1.20
CA VAL A 205 -26.69 -7.59 -1.59
C VAL A 205 -28.10 -7.01 -1.58
N GLY A 206 -29.05 -7.74 -2.17
CA GLY A 206 -30.46 -7.36 -2.23
C GLY A 206 -31.12 -7.27 -0.85
N LEU A 207 -30.91 -8.27 0.00
CA LEU A 207 -31.46 -8.30 1.36
C LEU A 207 -30.89 -7.16 2.22
N LEU A 208 -29.57 -6.92 2.17
CA LEU A 208 -28.95 -5.80 2.88
C LEU A 208 -29.46 -4.45 2.38
N GLY A 209 -29.63 -4.31 1.06
CA GLY A 209 -30.22 -3.11 0.46
C GLY A 209 -31.69 -2.89 0.88
N LEU A 210 -32.49 -3.95 1.03
CA LEU A 210 -33.86 -3.81 1.55
C LEU A 210 -33.88 -3.39 3.02
N VAL A 211 -33.00 -3.95 3.86
CA VAL A 211 -32.85 -3.53 5.26
C VAL A 211 -32.44 -2.06 5.34
N GLU A 212 -31.49 -1.63 4.51
CA GLU A 212 -31.06 -0.23 4.40
C GLU A 212 -32.23 0.71 4.08
N VAL A 213 -32.95 0.44 2.99
CA VAL A 213 -34.07 1.28 2.57
C VAL A 213 -35.16 1.28 3.64
N LEU A 214 -35.57 0.13 4.18
CA LEU A 214 -36.66 0.06 5.15
C LEU A 214 -36.33 0.77 6.46
N CYS A 215 -35.08 0.69 6.95
CA CYS A 215 -34.65 1.39 8.17
C CYS A 215 -34.47 2.90 7.97
N SER A 216 -34.29 3.34 6.72
CA SER A 216 -34.20 4.78 6.41
C SER A 216 -35.55 5.51 6.51
N ILE A 217 -36.68 4.80 6.40
CA ILE A 217 -38.01 5.40 6.27
C ILE A 217 -38.57 5.89 7.61
N ASP A 218 -38.47 5.10 8.68
CA ASP A 218 -39.09 5.43 9.96
C ASP A 218 -38.33 4.86 11.16
N GLU A 219 -38.48 5.52 12.31
CA GLU A 219 -37.85 5.15 13.58
C GLU A 219 -38.36 3.81 14.13
N GLU A 220 -39.65 3.49 13.98
CA GLU A 220 -40.24 2.21 14.43
C GLU A 220 -39.53 1.00 13.80
N HIS A 221 -39.15 1.09 12.52
CA HIS A 221 -38.42 0.03 11.84
C HIS A 221 -37.01 -0.16 12.43
N ARG A 222 -36.35 0.94 12.83
CA ARG A 222 -35.02 0.88 13.47
C ARG A 222 -35.08 0.27 14.86
N GLU A 223 -36.10 0.62 15.65
CA GLU A 223 -36.33 0.01 16.97
C GLU A 223 -36.56 -1.50 16.86
N LEU A 224 -37.40 -1.93 15.91
CA LEU A 224 -37.65 -3.36 15.67
C LEU A 224 -36.36 -4.12 15.31
N MET A 225 -35.49 -3.53 14.48
CA MET A 225 -34.21 -4.16 14.13
C MET A 225 -33.20 -4.16 15.29
N ALA A 226 -33.28 -3.19 16.20
CA ALA A 226 -32.50 -3.17 17.42
C ALA A 226 -32.91 -4.32 18.37
N GLU A 227 -34.20 -4.61 18.49
CA GLU A 227 -34.73 -5.77 19.24
C GLU A 227 -34.26 -7.11 18.63
N GLU A 228 -34.27 -7.20 17.30
CA GLU A 228 -33.80 -8.38 16.55
C GLU A 228 -32.27 -8.54 16.54
N ASN A 229 -31.53 -7.65 17.21
CA ASN A 229 -30.06 -7.63 17.27
C ASN A 229 -29.39 -7.60 15.88
N MET A 230 -30.03 -6.93 14.91
CA MET A 230 -29.55 -6.88 13.53
C MET A 230 -28.23 -6.14 13.36
N LEU A 231 -27.94 -5.18 14.25
CA LEU A 231 -26.65 -4.51 14.27
C LEU A 231 -25.50 -5.51 14.42
N TYR A 232 -25.63 -6.47 15.33
CA TYR A 232 -24.62 -7.50 15.57
C TYR A 232 -24.47 -8.41 14.35
N GLU A 233 -25.59 -8.79 13.72
CA GLU A 233 -25.59 -9.62 12.51
C GLU A 233 -24.88 -8.91 11.33
N VAL A 234 -25.21 -7.64 11.09
CA VAL A 234 -24.58 -6.85 10.02
C VAL A 234 -23.11 -6.59 10.33
N PHE A 235 -22.78 -6.17 11.56
CA PHE A 235 -21.40 -5.85 11.92
C PHE A 235 -20.51 -7.10 11.94
N TYR A 236 -20.87 -8.15 12.69
CA TYR A 236 -19.98 -9.30 12.88
C TYR A 236 -20.13 -10.43 11.87
N ARG A 237 -21.37 -10.76 11.46
CA ARG A 237 -21.59 -11.88 10.54
C ARG A 237 -21.49 -11.45 9.08
N CYS A 238 -21.84 -10.20 8.77
CA CYS A 238 -21.74 -9.67 7.41
C CYS A 238 -20.41 -8.96 7.13
N LEU A 239 -19.97 -8.01 7.98
CA LEU A 239 -18.85 -7.11 7.67
C LEU A 239 -17.49 -7.48 8.28
N PHE A 240 -17.43 -7.87 9.56
CA PHE A 240 -16.20 -8.04 10.33
C PHE A 240 -16.27 -9.31 11.19
N GLU A 241 -15.71 -10.43 10.75
CA GLU A 241 -15.72 -11.66 11.55
C GLU A 241 -15.06 -11.46 12.94
N SER A 242 -15.63 -12.08 13.99
CA SER A 242 -15.01 -12.13 15.32
C SER A 242 -14.88 -13.58 15.80
N ALA A 243 -13.70 -13.91 16.31
CA ALA A 243 -13.41 -15.19 16.95
C ALA A 243 -14.27 -15.44 18.21
N ASP A 244 -14.85 -14.38 18.79
CA ASP A 244 -15.73 -14.42 19.96
C ASP A 244 -17.23 -14.47 19.60
N ALA A 245 -17.57 -14.63 18.32
CA ALA A 245 -18.96 -14.80 17.92
C ALA A 245 -19.53 -16.07 18.59
N PRO A 246 -20.66 -16.00 19.32
CA PRO A 246 -21.24 -17.17 19.96
C PRO A 246 -21.38 -18.29 18.94
N ALA A 247 -20.73 -19.43 19.20
CA ALA A 247 -20.82 -20.59 18.35
C ALA A 247 -22.30 -20.97 18.23
N SER A 248 -22.85 -20.88 17.02
CA SER A 248 -24.12 -21.54 16.73
C SER A 248 -23.87 -23.04 16.92
N GLN A 249 -24.51 -23.62 17.94
CA GLN A 249 -24.41 -25.05 18.22
C GLN A 249 -24.73 -25.84 16.96
N SER A 250 -23.73 -26.46 16.34
CA SER A 250 -23.96 -27.47 15.33
C SER A 250 -24.58 -28.69 16.02
N GLN A 251 -25.56 -29.35 15.39
CA GLN A 251 -26.23 -30.53 15.95
C GLN A 251 -25.29 -31.76 16.09
N ASN A 252 -24.01 -31.64 15.72
CA ASN A 252 -23.05 -32.76 15.62
C ASN A 252 -21.78 -32.60 16.48
N GLY A 253 -21.81 -31.84 17.57
CA GLY A 253 -20.81 -31.95 18.65
C GLY A 253 -19.35 -31.58 18.34
N HIS A 254 -19.01 -31.20 17.10
CA HIS A 254 -17.75 -30.53 16.78
C HIS A 254 -17.93 -29.01 16.91
N PRO A 255 -16.98 -28.29 17.54
CA PRO A 255 -16.96 -26.84 17.47
C PRO A 255 -16.96 -26.44 16.00
N SER A 256 -18.00 -25.74 15.55
CA SER A 256 -18.07 -25.24 14.18
C SER A 256 -16.85 -24.38 13.93
N SER A 257 -16.10 -24.69 12.87
CA SER A 257 -15.04 -23.81 12.38
C SER A 257 -15.57 -22.38 12.28
N PRO A 258 -14.80 -21.35 12.69
CA PRO A 258 -15.21 -19.96 12.52
C PRO A 258 -15.63 -19.72 11.06
N THR A 259 -16.85 -19.20 10.88
CA THR A 259 -17.43 -18.98 9.55
C THR A 259 -16.99 -17.62 9.02
N PRO A 260 -16.40 -17.55 7.81
CA PRO A 260 -15.98 -16.28 7.23
C PRO A 260 -17.18 -15.33 7.06
N PRO A 261 -16.94 -14.01 7.04
CA PRO A 261 -18.02 -13.04 6.95
C PRO A 261 -18.72 -13.13 5.59
N LYS A 262 -20.01 -12.81 5.58
CA LYS A 262 -20.87 -12.94 4.39
C LYS A 262 -20.50 -11.95 3.28
N CYS A 263 -20.09 -10.72 3.63
CA CYS A 263 -19.75 -9.66 2.67
C CYS A 263 -18.24 -9.56 2.44
N LYS A 264 -17.77 -10.07 1.30
CA LYS A 264 -16.38 -10.04 0.86
C LYS A 264 -16.18 -9.18 -0.38
N THR A 265 -17.16 -9.09 -1.26
CA THR A 265 -17.11 -8.25 -2.46
C THR A 265 -17.38 -6.79 -2.15
N ALA A 266 -16.84 -5.88 -2.98
CA ALA A 266 -17.05 -4.44 -2.82
C ALA A 266 -18.56 -4.06 -2.82
N LYS A 267 -19.36 -4.73 -3.66
CA LYS A 267 -20.82 -4.49 -3.75
C LYS A 267 -21.53 -4.92 -2.46
N ALA A 268 -21.28 -6.12 -1.95
CA ALA A 268 -21.89 -6.62 -0.71
C ALA A 268 -21.48 -5.76 0.50
N ARG A 269 -20.20 -5.39 0.58
CA ARG A 269 -19.70 -4.52 1.65
C ARG A 269 -20.32 -3.13 1.63
N PHE A 270 -20.48 -2.52 0.45
CA PHE A 270 -21.16 -1.23 0.32
C PHE A 270 -22.57 -1.27 0.92
N TYR A 271 -23.37 -2.27 0.55
CA TYR A 271 -24.74 -2.40 1.09
C TYR A 271 -24.76 -2.81 2.56
N GLY A 272 -23.81 -3.61 3.04
CA GLY A 272 -23.66 -3.93 4.46
C GLY A 272 -23.35 -2.68 5.29
N LEU A 273 -22.45 -1.81 4.81
CA LEU A 273 -22.12 -0.54 5.44
C LEU A 273 -23.27 0.46 5.36
N ALA A 274 -23.98 0.54 4.23
CA ALA A 274 -25.16 1.39 4.10
C ALA A 274 -26.30 0.95 5.05
N ALA A 275 -26.52 -0.36 5.18
CA ALA A 275 -27.45 -0.91 6.17
C ALA A 275 -27.02 -0.55 7.60
N LEU A 276 -25.73 -0.68 7.94
CA LEU A 276 -25.18 -0.25 9.23
C LEU A 276 -25.46 1.24 9.50
N GLN A 277 -25.20 2.11 8.52
CA GLN A 277 -25.48 3.55 8.66
C GLN A 277 -26.97 3.83 8.88
N SER A 278 -27.87 3.15 8.15
CA SER A 278 -29.32 3.32 8.29
C SER A 278 -29.85 2.86 9.66
N LEU A 279 -29.20 1.88 10.28
CA LEU A 279 -29.51 1.43 11.64
C LEU A 279 -29.01 2.43 12.69
N CYS A 280 -27.97 3.19 12.39
CA CYS A 280 -27.27 4.11 13.29
C CYS A 280 -27.55 5.59 12.94
N VAL A 281 -28.80 5.92 12.61
CA VAL A 281 -29.23 7.31 12.40
C VAL A 281 -29.52 7.96 13.75
N GLU A 282 -28.96 9.16 13.97
CA GLU A 282 -28.98 9.89 15.25
C GLU A 282 -28.41 9.06 16.43
N ILE A 283 -28.50 9.57 17.65
CA ILE A 283 -28.06 8.85 18.85
C ILE A 283 -29.19 7.91 19.28
N ASN A 284 -29.25 6.73 18.67
CA ASN A 284 -30.17 5.65 19.02
C ASN A 284 -29.44 4.47 19.71
N PRO A 285 -30.14 3.49 20.31
CA PRO A 285 -29.49 2.36 20.99
C PRO A 285 -28.55 1.53 20.08
N SER A 286 -28.84 1.46 18.78
CA SER A 286 -27.99 0.79 17.80
C SER A 286 -26.70 1.58 17.52
N PHE A 287 -26.75 2.91 17.51
CA PHE A 287 -25.57 3.78 17.41
C PHE A 287 -24.63 3.55 18.59
N VAL A 288 -25.14 3.56 19.83
CA VAL A 288 -24.33 3.32 21.04
C VAL A 288 -23.60 1.98 20.95
N LYS A 289 -24.35 0.91 20.65
CA LYS A 289 -23.77 -0.42 20.45
C LYS A 289 -22.74 -0.42 19.32
N ALA A 290 -22.99 0.27 18.21
CA ALA A 290 -22.04 0.34 17.10
C ALA A 290 -20.71 0.99 17.51
N MET A 291 -20.76 2.00 18.38
CA MET A 291 -19.55 2.64 18.91
C MET A 291 -18.78 1.70 19.86
N ASP A 292 -19.46 0.89 20.68
CA ASP A 292 -18.82 -0.15 21.51
C ASP A 292 -18.14 -1.23 20.65
N LEU A 293 -18.80 -1.62 19.55
CA LEU A 293 -18.26 -2.56 18.56
C LEU A 293 -17.03 -1.97 17.85
N MET A 294 -17.10 -0.70 17.46
CA MET A 294 -15.97 0.03 16.86
C MET A 294 -14.79 0.14 17.84
N GLU A 295 -15.05 0.38 19.12
CA GLU A 295 -13.99 0.41 20.14
C GLU A 295 -13.32 -0.97 20.27
N THR A 296 -14.09 -2.04 20.26
CA THR A 296 -13.59 -3.42 20.28
C THR A 296 -12.75 -3.73 19.03
N LEU A 297 -13.20 -3.29 17.86
CA LEU A 297 -12.46 -3.43 16.61
C LEU A 297 -11.11 -2.71 16.69
N CYS A 298 -11.08 -1.46 17.16
CA CYS A 298 -9.86 -0.68 17.36
C CYS A 298 -8.91 -1.32 18.38
N LEU A 299 -9.41 -1.96 19.44
CA LEU A 299 -8.58 -2.67 20.43
C LEU A 299 -7.89 -3.93 19.85
N ASN A 300 -8.52 -4.57 18.86
CA ASN A 300 -7.99 -5.78 18.20
C ASN A 300 -7.00 -5.47 17.06
N MET A 301 -6.82 -4.18 16.73
CA MET A 301 -5.87 -3.71 15.71
C MET A 301 -4.42 -4.00 16.11
N ARG A 302 -3.50 -3.97 15.13
CA ARG A 302 -2.06 -4.11 15.41
C ARG A 302 -1.60 -2.94 16.28
N ALA A 303 -0.62 -3.20 17.15
CA ALA A 303 -0.04 -2.16 18.02
C ALA A 303 0.61 -1.00 17.24
N SER A 304 1.02 -1.22 15.99
CA SER A 304 1.58 -0.20 15.10
C SER A 304 1.45 -0.63 13.62
N TYR A 305 0.82 0.23 12.80
CA TYR A 305 0.80 0.11 11.34
C TYR A 305 1.87 1.01 10.71
N PRO A 306 2.40 0.68 9.52
CA PRO A 306 3.22 1.63 8.79
C PRO A 306 2.39 2.87 8.39
N TRP A 307 3.06 4.00 8.14
CA TRP A 307 2.39 5.19 7.62
C TRP A 307 2.04 5.00 6.14
N GLY A 308 0.82 5.36 5.72
CA GLY A 308 0.34 5.10 4.36
C GLY A 308 0.10 3.61 4.11
N TYR A 309 -0.44 2.91 5.11
CA TYR A 309 -0.72 1.48 5.05
C TYR A 309 -1.89 1.19 4.11
N ALA A 310 -1.60 0.42 3.06
CA ALA A 310 -2.56 0.05 2.02
C ALA A 310 -2.64 -1.49 1.91
N PRO A 311 -3.31 -2.17 2.84
CA PRO A 311 -3.33 -3.64 2.92
C PRO A 311 -3.90 -4.34 1.69
N SER A 312 -4.72 -3.65 0.89
CA SER A 312 -5.25 -4.14 -0.39
C SER A 312 -4.15 -4.40 -1.43
N HIS A 313 -3.01 -3.71 -1.36
CA HIS A 313 -1.86 -3.95 -2.23
C HIS A 313 -1.06 -5.19 -1.83
N ASP A 314 -1.11 -5.56 -0.55
CA ASP A 314 -0.40 -6.70 0.03
C ASP A 314 -1.21 -8.01 -0.09
N CYS A 315 -2.10 -8.13 -1.08
CA CYS A 315 -2.90 -9.32 -1.32
C CYS A 315 -2.16 -10.37 -2.17
N ARG A 316 -2.51 -11.64 -1.98
CA ARG A 316 -2.02 -12.76 -2.79
C ARG A 316 -2.23 -12.48 -4.28
N SER A 317 -1.27 -12.91 -5.10
CA SER A 317 -1.36 -12.70 -6.55
C SER A 317 -2.58 -13.40 -7.15
N LYS A 318 -3.15 -12.83 -8.22
CA LYS A 318 -4.30 -13.38 -8.94
C LYS A 318 -4.03 -14.77 -9.55
N VAL A 319 -2.77 -15.14 -9.72
CA VAL A 319 -2.37 -16.49 -10.15
C VAL A 319 -2.51 -17.55 -9.06
N GLY A 320 -2.85 -17.15 -7.82
CA GLY A 320 -3.09 -18.09 -6.72
C GLY A 320 -1.85 -18.49 -5.93
N TYR A 321 -0.72 -17.79 -6.06
CA TYR A 321 0.54 -18.07 -5.33
C TYR A 321 1.03 -16.85 -4.55
N ALA A 322 1.74 -17.10 -3.45
CA ALA A 322 2.36 -16.07 -2.61
C ALA A 322 3.89 -16.05 -2.78
N GLY A 323 4.48 -14.86 -2.67
CA GLY A 323 5.92 -14.65 -2.68
C GLY A 323 6.56 -14.81 -1.30
N VAL A 324 7.85 -14.46 -1.21
CA VAL A 324 8.60 -14.41 0.05
C VAL A 324 9.35 -13.09 0.12
N LYS A 325 9.22 -12.35 1.23
CA LYS A 325 9.86 -11.05 1.42
C LYS A 325 11.39 -11.18 1.39
N ASN A 326 12.03 -10.39 0.54
CA ASN A 326 13.48 -10.24 0.58
C ASN A 326 13.89 -9.34 1.76
N LEU A 327 14.75 -9.86 2.64
CA LEU A 327 15.28 -9.17 3.82
C LEU A 327 16.59 -8.39 3.53
N GLY A 328 17.03 -8.36 2.27
CA GLY A 328 18.25 -7.70 1.82
C GLY A 328 18.86 -8.44 0.64
N CYS A 329 19.67 -9.45 0.93
CA CYS A 329 20.48 -10.19 -0.04
C CYS A 329 20.12 -11.69 -0.13
N ILE A 330 18.89 -12.08 0.25
CA ILE A 330 18.48 -13.49 0.37
C ILE A 330 17.71 -14.04 -0.85
N CYS A 331 17.71 -13.33 -1.98
CA CYS A 331 17.01 -13.74 -3.22
C CYS A 331 17.46 -15.11 -3.74
N TYR A 332 18.72 -15.50 -3.52
CA TYR A 332 19.24 -16.85 -3.84
C TYR A 332 18.50 -17.95 -3.06
N MET A 333 18.15 -17.71 -1.80
CA MET A 333 17.37 -18.63 -0.97
C MET A 333 15.93 -18.70 -1.45
N ILE A 334 15.31 -17.54 -1.68
CA ILE A 334 13.90 -17.43 -2.05
C ILE A 334 13.64 -18.13 -3.38
N SER A 335 14.44 -17.81 -4.40
CA SER A 335 14.29 -18.38 -5.74
C SER A 335 14.40 -19.90 -5.75
N LEU A 336 15.32 -20.48 -4.97
CA LEU A 336 15.44 -21.94 -4.82
C LEU A 336 14.31 -22.55 -4.00
N LEU A 337 13.96 -21.96 -2.84
CA LEU A 337 12.92 -22.49 -1.96
C LEU A 337 11.54 -22.52 -2.66
N GLN A 338 11.24 -21.53 -3.50
CA GLN A 338 10.04 -21.55 -4.34
C GLN A 338 10.08 -22.65 -5.40
N GLN A 339 11.24 -22.93 -6.02
CA GLN A 339 11.40 -24.08 -6.93
C GLN A 339 11.11 -25.40 -6.22
N LEU A 340 11.67 -25.58 -5.02
CA LEU A 340 11.46 -26.77 -4.21
C LEU A 340 10.01 -26.90 -3.72
N TYR A 341 9.39 -25.79 -3.28
CA TYR A 341 7.97 -25.76 -2.87
C TYR A 341 7.03 -26.24 -3.98
N MET A 342 7.35 -25.90 -5.23
CA MET A 342 6.51 -26.27 -6.36
C MET A 342 6.67 -27.74 -6.78
N VAL A 343 7.64 -28.49 -6.22
CA VAL A 343 7.73 -29.95 -6.35
C VAL A 343 6.73 -30.62 -5.39
N PRO A 344 5.61 -31.20 -5.87
CA PRO A 344 4.52 -31.62 -4.99
C PRO A 344 4.92 -32.67 -3.94
N ILE A 345 5.78 -33.62 -4.33
CA ILE A 345 6.26 -34.68 -3.44
C ILE A 345 7.13 -34.10 -2.32
N PHE A 346 8.02 -33.15 -2.65
CA PHE A 346 8.86 -32.48 -1.66
C PHE A 346 8.00 -31.67 -0.68
N ARG A 347 7.09 -30.85 -1.20
CA ARG A 347 6.15 -30.06 -0.39
C ARG A 347 5.33 -30.91 0.57
N ARG A 348 4.73 -31.99 0.07
CA ARG A 348 3.96 -32.96 0.89
C ARG A 348 4.84 -33.63 1.93
N GLY A 349 6.04 -34.06 1.54
CA GLY A 349 7.01 -34.68 2.45
C GLY A 349 7.35 -33.77 3.62
N ILE A 350 7.63 -32.48 3.37
CA ILE A 350 7.92 -31.49 4.42
C ILE A 350 6.68 -31.19 5.28
N LEU A 351 5.49 -31.03 4.68
CA LEU A 351 4.27 -30.74 5.43
C LEU A 351 3.85 -31.91 6.35
N SER A 352 4.16 -33.16 5.95
CA SER A 352 3.85 -34.38 6.71
C SER A 352 4.82 -34.69 7.86
N ILE A 353 5.82 -33.86 8.13
CA ILE A 353 6.78 -34.10 9.22
C ILE A 353 6.08 -33.95 10.57
N ASP A 354 6.10 -35.01 11.36
CA ASP A 354 5.69 -34.97 12.77
C ASP A 354 6.88 -34.54 13.64
N PHE A 355 6.86 -33.27 14.03
CA PHE A 355 7.90 -32.68 14.85
C PHE A 355 7.79 -33.05 16.34
N GLU A 356 6.61 -33.39 16.85
CA GLU A 356 6.48 -33.84 18.25
C GLU A 356 7.13 -35.21 18.44
N ALA A 357 6.97 -36.13 17.48
CA ALA A 357 7.69 -37.40 17.48
C ALA A 357 9.22 -37.23 17.44
N ILE A 358 9.72 -36.22 16.71
CA ILE A 358 11.15 -35.88 16.67
C ILE A 358 11.61 -35.36 18.04
N LYS A 359 10.80 -34.53 18.70
CA LYS A 359 11.07 -34.00 20.05
C LYS A 359 11.30 -35.11 21.04
N GLU A 360 10.32 -36.02 21.14
CA GLU A 360 10.35 -37.11 22.09
C GLU A 360 11.56 -38.02 21.87
N ARG A 361 11.91 -38.26 20.61
CA ARG A 361 13.09 -39.07 20.24
C ARG A 361 14.40 -38.43 20.70
N ASP A 362 14.56 -37.12 20.50
CA ASP A 362 15.81 -36.43 20.78
C ASP A 362 15.95 -36.11 22.28
N GLU A 363 14.84 -35.83 22.97
CA GLU A 363 14.79 -35.74 24.44
C GLU A 363 15.17 -37.08 25.09
N LYS A 364 14.68 -38.22 24.56
CA LYS A 364 15.08 -39.58 25.02
C LYS A 364 16.59 -39.84 24.84
N LYS A 365 17.25 -39.16 23.91
CA LYS A 365 18.71 -39.22 23.70
C LYS A 365 19.49 -38.21 24.54
N GLY A 366 18.83 -37.47 25.43
CA GLY A 366 19.45 -36.48 26.31
C GLY A 366 19.88 -35.19 25.59
N LYS A 367 19.33 -34.91 24.40
CA LYS A 367 19.53 -33.64 23.69
C LYS A 367 18.31 -32.75 23.88
N GLU A 368 18.48 -31.64 24.57
CA GLU A 368 17.48 -30.57 24.59
C GLU A 368 17.53 -29.86 23.22
N VAL A 369 16.47 -30.01 22.42
CA VAL A 369 16.39 -29.42 21.07
C VAL A 369 15.16 -28.52 21.02
N ASP A 370 15.39 -27.23 20.83
CA ASP A 370 14.32 -26.32 20.46
C ASP A 370 13.94 -26.55 18.99
N ILE A 371 12.86 -27.30 18.77
CA ILE A 371 12.36 -27.62 17.43
C ILE A 371 11.97 -26.38 16.65
N LYS A 372 11.40 -25.37 17.31
CA LYS A 372 10.99 -24.13 16.65
C LYS A 372 12.21 -23.38 16.12
N ALA A 373 13.39 -23.61 16.69
CA ALA A 373 14.65 -23.08 16.18
C ALA A 373 15.30 -23.95 15.08
N THR A 374 14.67 -25.02 14.61
CA THR A 374 15.21 -25.87 13.54
C THR A 374 14.83 -25.35 12.14
N PRO A 375 15.73 -25.42 11.14
CA PRO A 375 15.41 -25.04 9.77
C PRO A 375 14.27 -25.85 9.15
N ALA A 376 14.15 -27.14 9.50
CA ALA A 376 13.10 -28.02 8.97
C ALA A 376 11.70 -27.58 9.44
N TYR A 377 11.54 -27.23 10.72
CA TYR A 377 10.27 -26.73 11.25
C TYR A 377 9.90 -25.39 10.61
N GLN A 378 10.87 -24.46 10.52
CA GLN A 378 10.63 -23.17 9.88
C GLN A 378 10.31 -23.30 8.38
N LEU A 379 10.87 -24.32 7.70
CA LEU A 379 10.52 -24.65 6.32
C LEU A 379 9.09 -25.18 6.22
N GLN A 380 8.64 -26.04 7.14
CA GLN A 380 7.26 -26.52 7.22
C GLN A 380 6.28 -25.36 7.44
N VAL A 381 6.59 -24.45 8.37
CA VAL A 381 5.81 -23.24 8.62
C VAL A 381 5.72 -22.39 7.35
N MET A 382 6.85 -22.11 6.69
CA MET A 382 6.86 -21.33 5.46
C MET A 382 6.01 -21.98 4.36
N PHE A 383 6.09 -23.29 4.16
CA PHE A 383 5.30 -24.00 3.16
C PHE A 383 3.80 -23.99 3.47
N ALA A 384 3.41 -24.09 4.74
CA ALA A 384 2.02 -23.93 5.17
C ALA A 384 1.51 -22.52 4.86
N TYR A 385 2.32 -21.48 5.14
CA TYR A 385 1.98 -20.10 4.76
C TYR A 385 1.87 -19.91 3.26
N LEU A 386 2.83 -20.39 2.46
CA LEU A 386 2.77 -20.28 0.99
C LEU A 386 1.53 -20.96 0.38
N MET A 387 1.04 -22.02 1.04
CA MET A 387 -0.16 -22.74 0.63
C MET A 387 -1.43 -21.94 0.95
N GLU A 388 -1.59 -21.47 2.19
CA GLU A 388 -2.87 -20.96 2.71
C GLU A 388 -2.96 -19.44 2.86
N THR A 389 -1.85 -18.71 2.85
CA THR A 389 -1.88 -17.26 3.11
C THR A 389 -2.66 -16.50 2.05
N GLN A 390 -3.40 -15.47 2.47
CA GLN A 390 -4.05 -14.50 1.59
C GLN A 390 -3.19 -13.24 1.36
N LYS A 391 -2.03 -13.15 2.02
CA LYS A 391 -1.06 -12.08 1.81
C LYS A 391 -0.27 -12.29 0.53
N GLN A 392 0.30 -11.20 0.03
CA GLN A 392 1.19 -11.20 -1.12
C GLN A 392 2.42 -12.06 -0.87
N TYR A 393 2.98 -12.00 0.34
CA TYR A 393 4.23 -12.69 0.68
C TYR A 393 4.30 -13.18 2.13
N TYR A 394 5.15 -14.18 2.36
CA TYR A 394 5.59 -14.61 3.69
C TYR A 394 6.88 -13.89 4.12
N ASN A 395 7.04 -13.56 5.40
CA ASN A 395 8.28 -12.99 5.94
C ASN A 395 9.20 -14.10 6.48
N PRO A 396 10.37 -14.36 5.87
CA PRO A 396 11.25 -15.47 6.23
C PRO A 396 12.20 -15.17 7.41
N THR A 397 12.02 -14.09 8.17
CA THR A 397 12.92 -13.76 9.31
C THR A 397 13.10 -14.94 10.30
N PRO A 398 12.06 -15.71 10.67
CA PRO A 398 12.22 -16.88 11.53
C PRO A 398 13.08 -17.98 10.89
N PHE A 399 12.97 -18.19 9.57
CA PHE A 399 13.77 -19.16 8.83
C PHE A 399 15.23 -18.74 8.72
N THR A 400 15.52 -17.47 8.41
CA THR A 400 16.92 -16.98 8.34
C THR A 400 17.58 -17.00 9.71
N SER A 401 16.81 -16.82 10.78
CA SER A 401 17.29 -16.90 12.16
C SER A 401 17.62 -18.34 12.59
N SER A 402 16.86 -19.34 12.11
CA SER A 402 17.10 -20.76 12.41
C SER A 402 18.21 -21.37 11.53
N PHE A 403 18.41 -20.84 10.32
CA PHE A 403 19.43 -21.32 9.41
C PHE A 403 20.82 -20.78 9.81
N LYS A 404 21.54 -21.58 10.62
CA LYS A 404 22.86 -21.22 11.16
C LYS A 404 24.03 -21.62 10.25
N ASP A 405 25.07 -20.80 10.20
CA ASP A 405 26.33 -21.12 9.53
C ASP A 405 27.15 -22.20 10.30
N SER A 406 28.31 -22.59 9.76
CA SER A 406 29.23 -23.53 10.41
C SER A 406 29.76 -23.04 11.77
N GLY A 407 29.70 -21.73 12.03
CA GLY A 407 30.05 -21.10 13.30
C GLY A 407 28.90 -21.05 14.31
N GLY A 408 27.70 -21.51 13.95
CA GLY A 408 26.50 -21.49 14.79
C GLY A 408 25.78 -20.15 14.83
N ASN A 409 26.20 -19.16 14.03
CA ASN A 409 25.54 -17.85 13.94
C ASN A 409 24.41 -17.91 12.90
N PRO A 410 23.30 -17.17 13.07
CA PRO A 410 22.29 -17.01 12.02
C PRO A 410 22.91 -16.49 10.73
N ILE A 411 22.35 -16.86 9.58
CA ILE A 411 22.76 -16.30 8.29
C ILE A 411 22.67 -14.77 8.32
N ASP A 412 23.72 -14.11 7.85
CA ASP A 412 23.73 -12.67 7.61
C ASP A 412 22.94 -12.34 6.34
N VAL A 413 21.75 -11.76 6.51
CA VAL A 413 20.84 -11.40 5.41
C VAL A 413 21.38 -10.27 4.51
N THR A 414 22.51 -9.66 4.86
CA THR A 414 23.16 -8.61 4.06
C THR A 414 24.21 -9.16 3.08
N VAL A 415 24.58 -10.44 3.21
CA VAL A 415 25.60 -11.11 2.39
C VAL A 415 24.92 -11.99 1.34
N GLN A 416 25.38 -11.87 0.08
CA GLN A 416 24.95 -12.76 -0.99
C GLN A 416 25.72 -14.09 -0.92
N MET A 417 25.07 -15.18 -1.30
CA MET A 417 25.66 -16.52 -1.37
C MET A 417 25.28 -17.18 -2.69
N ASP A 418 26.06 -18.18 -3.09
CA ASP A 418 25.75 -19.00 -4.24
C ASP A 418 24.56 -19.94 -3.98
N VAL A 419 23.70 -20.11 -4.99
CA VAL A 419 22.50 -20.95 -4.88
C VAL A 419 22.86 -22.44 -4.70
N ASP A 420 23.92 -22.93 -5.35
CA ASP A 420 24.35 -24.33 -5.25
C ASP A 420 24.92 -24.64 -3.87
N GLU A 421 25.74 -23.73 -3.32
CA GLU A 421 26.24 -23.82 -1.96
C GLU A 421 25.09 -23.87 -0.94
N PHE A 422 24.09 -22.99 -1.10
CA PHE A 422 22.91 -22.98 -0.24
C PHE A 422 22.09 -24.27 -0.37
N PHE A 423 21.90 -24.80 -1.59
CA PHE A 423 21.12 -26.03 -1.80
C PHE A 423 21.76 -27.22 -1.09
N ASN A 424 23.07 -27.43 -1.25
CA ASN A 424 23.76 -28.53 -0.60
C ASN A 424 23.73 -28.39 0.93
N SER A 425 23.92 -27.16 1.44
CA SER A 425 23.79 -26.89 2.89
C SER A 425 22.37 -27.18 3.41
N LEU A 426 21.34 -26.85 2.64
CA LEU A 426 19.95 -27.16 2.97
C LEU A 426 19.70 -28.67 3.01
N CYS A 427 20.19 -29.41 2.01
CA CYS A 427 20.09 -30.87 1.95
C CYS A 427 20.70 -31.52 3.20
N ASP A 428 21.94 -31.18 3.55
CA ASP A 428 22.64 -31.77 4.69
C ASP A 428 21.90 -31.52 6.02
N LYS A 429 21.37 -30.31 6.20
CA LYS A 429 20.60 -29.94 7.40
C LYS A 429 19.27 -30.67 7.47
N LEU A 430 18.55 -30.80 6.36
CA LEU A 430 17.28 -31.53 6.31
C LEU A 430 17.52 -33.02 6.54
N GLU A 431 18.50 -33.65 5.89
CA GLU A 431 18.82 -35.06 6.10
C GLU A 431 19.18 -35.37 7.56
N THR A 432 19.89 -34.46 8.22
CA THR A 432 20.25 -34.60 9.63
C THR A 432 19.01 -34.62 10.53
N VAL A 433 18.03 -33.73 10.30
CA VAL A 433 16.80 -33.65 11.10
C VAL A 433 15.87 -34.82 10.80
N LEU A 434 15.71 -35.17 9.52
CA LEU A 434 14.80 -36.21 9.05
C LEU A 434 15.28 -37.63 9.34
N LYS A 435 16.54 -37.83 9.72
CA LYS A 435 17.09 -39.16 10.03
C LYS A 435 16.24 -39.88 11.07
N GLY A 436 15.78 -41.10 10.76
CA GLY A 436 14.91 -41.88 11.65
C GLY A 436 13.42 -41.48 11.65
N THR A 437 13.01 -40.59 10.75
CA THR A 437 11.59 -40.34 10.42
C THR A 437 11.18 -41.15 9.17
N PRO A 438 9.88 -41.33 8.89
CA PRO A 438 9.42 -41.91 7.62
C PRO A 438 10.00 -41.21 6.38
N GLN A 439 10.24 -39.89 6.48
CA GLN A 439 10.71 -39.02 5.40
C GLN A 439 12.24 -38.97 5.26
N GLN A 440 13.02 -39.81 5.98
CA GLN A 440 14.49 -39.75 5.96
C GLN A 440 15.15 -39.90 4.58
N TYR A 441 14.47 -40.56 3.63
CA TYR A 441 14.95 -40.77 2.25
C TYR A 441 14.36 -39.78 1.24
N LEU A 442 13.58 -38.78 1.68
CA LEU A 442 12.90 -37.82 0.81
C LEU A 442 13.88 -37.11 -0.14
N MET A 443 14.99 -36.58 0.39
CA MET A 443 16.01 -35.89 -0.41
C MET A 443 16.66 -36.84 -1.43
N LYS A 444 17.02 -38.04 -0.97
CA LYS A 444 17.72 -39.05 -1.78
C LYS A 444 16.87 -39.58 -2.93
N ASN A 445 15.58 -39.76 -2.70
CA ASN A 445 14.66 -40.27 -3.72
C ASN A 445 14.35 -39.22 -4.79
N LEU A 446 14.34 -37.93 -4.43
CA LEU A 446 13.96 -36.86 -5.34
C LEU A 446 15.13 -36.32 -6.13
N PHE A 447 16.24 -35.97 -5.47
CA PHE A 447 17.31 -35.17 -6.06
C PHE A 447 18.63 -35.93 -6.27
N THR A 448 18.85 -37.03 -5.55
CA THR A 448 20.16 -37.71 -5.58
C THR A 448 20.26 -38.71 -6.74
N GLY A 449 21.25 -38.51 -7.60
CA GLY A 449 21.69 -39.45 -8.63
C GLY A 449 23.04 -40.09 -8.29
N LYS A 450 23.51 -40.96 -9.20
CA LYS A 450 24.85 -41.57 -9.14
C LYS A 450 25.60 -41.36 -10.44
N GLU A 451 26.84 -40.90 -10.32
CA GLU A 451 27.84 -40.83 -11.38
C GLU A 451 28.80 -42.03 -11.27
N ALA A 452 29.31 -42.45 -12.43
CA ALA A 452 30.34 -43.47 -12.55
C ALA A 452 31.59 -42.85 -13.21
N MET A 453 32.66 -42.70 -12.44
CA MET A 453 33.97 -42.33 -12.96
C MET A 453 34.65 -43.58 -13.51
N GLN A 454 34.90 -43.59 -14.82
CA GLN A 454 35.54 -44.70 -15.53
C GLN A 454 36.98 -44.35 -15.88
N LEU A 455 37.89 -45.27 -15.58
CA LEU A 455 39.27 -45.30 -16.04
C LEU A 455 39.40 -46.47 -17.00
N ILE A 456 39.64 -46.19 -18.28
CA ILE A 456 39.69 -47.19 -19.36
C ILE A 456 41.08 -47.11 -19.99
N GLY A 457 41.88 -48.17 -19.82
CA GLY A 457 43.17 -48.31 -20.49
C GLY A 457 42.98 -48.39 -22.00
N GLN A 458 43.76 -47.59 -22.74
CA GLN A 458 43.73 -47.61 -24.22
C GLN A 458 44.63 -48.71 -24.78
N THR A 459 45.75 -49.00 -24.10
CA THR A 459 46.73 -50.00 -24.51
C THR A 459 46.64 -51.30 -23.70
N CYS A 460 45.72 -51.38 -22.73
CA CYS A 460 45.53 -52.55 -21.88
C CYS A 460 44.04 -52.75 -21.54
N ASN A 461 43.66 -53.96 -21.12
CA ASN A 461 42.26 -54.31 -20.80
C ASN A 461 41.80 -53.85 -19.40
N HIS A 462 42.53 -52.94 -18.76
CA HIS A 462 42.17 -52.41 -17.44
C HIS A 462 40.97 -51.47 -17.58
N ARG A 463 39.91 -51.75 -16.83
CA ARG A 463 38.77 -50.85 -16.63
C ARG A 463 38.44 -50.79 -15.15
N LYS A 464 38.50 -49.59 -14.57
CA LYS A 464 38.08 -49.33 -13.19
C LYS A 464 36.90 -48.37 -13.19
N GLU A 465 35.89 -48.66 -12.39
CA GLU A 465 34.71 -47.81 -12.21
C GLU A 465 34.57 -47.50 -10.72
N ASN A 466 34.50 -46.22 -10.38
CA ASN A 466 34.19 -45.74 -9.04
C ASN A 466 32.89 -44.94 -9.09
N GLU A 467 32.03 -45.13 -8.09
CA GLU A 467 30.74 -44.44 -8.02
C GLU A 467 30.80 -43.24 -7.07
N CYS A 468 30.13 -42.15 -7.43
CA CYS A 468 29.92 -40.98 -6.59
C CYS A 468 28.46 -40.54 -6.69
N THR A 469 27.88 -40.05 -5.60
CA THR A 469 26.52 -39.48 -5.61
C THR A 469 26.56 -38.00 -5.93
N PHE A 470 25.54 -37.50 -6.62
CA PHE A 470 25.37 -36.08 -6.90
C PHE A 470 23.93 -35.65 -6.62
N ASN A 471 23.74 -34.39 -6.23
CA ASN A 471 22.41 -33.74 -6.18
C ASN A 471 22.22 -32.76 -7.35
N VAL A 472 23.33 -32.25 -7.90
CA VAL A 472 23.39 -31.26 -8.97
C VAL A 472 24.48 -31.68 -9.95
N ILE A 473 24.22 -31.55 -11.26
CA ILE A 473 25.25 -31.74 -12.31
C ILE A 473 25.71 -30.36 -12.77
N THR A 474 27.00 -30.07 -12.63
CA THR A 474 27.61 -28.81 -13.08
C THR A 474 28.09 -28.91 -14.53
N LEU A 475 27.60 -28.04 -15.40
CA LEU A 475 27.91 -28.00 -16.84
C LEU A 475 28.76 -26.78 -17.18
N THR A 476 29.84 -26.99 -17.95
CA THR A 476 30.69 -25.90 -18.45
C THR A 476 30.06 -25.27 -19.68
N ILE A 477 29.73 -23.97 -19.60
CA ILE A 477 28.97 -23.25 -20.64
C ILE A 477 29.85 -22.42 -21.57
N LYS A 478 31.00 -21.94 -21.07
CA LYS A 478 31.92 -21.09 -21.85
C LYS A 478 32.29 -21.78 -23.17
N GLY A 479 31.96 -21.14 -24.28
CA GLY A 479 32.21 -21.68 -25.63
C GLY A 479 31.26 -22.81 -26.10
N LYS A 480 30.13 -23.04 -25.42
CA LYS A 480 29.09 -24.00 -25.83
C LYS A 480 27.81 -23.24 -26.20
N SER A 481 27.15 -23.66 -27.28
CA SER A 481 25.96 -22.95 -27.81
C SER A 481 24.64 -23.43 -27.21
N ASN A 482 24.63 -24.65 -26.67
CA ASN A 482 23.46 -25.30 -26.09
C ASN A 482 23.86 -26.27 -24.97
N ILE A 483 22.91 -26.68 -24.13
CA ILE A 483 23.20 -27.61 -23.02
C ILE A 483 23.54 -29.03 -23.47
N LEU A 484 23.11 -29.44 -24.67
CA LEU A 484 23.39 -30.79 -25.19
C LEU A 484 24.89 -30.93 -25.49
N GLU A 485 25.50 -29.91 -26.09
CA GLU A 485 26.96 -29.81 -26.28
C GLU A 485 27.71 -29.82 -24.95
N ALA A 486 27.17 -29.16 -23.92
CA ALA A 486 27.77 -29.15 -22.59
C ALA A 486 27.70 -30.54 -21.92
N LEU A 487 26.58 -31.26 -22.07
CA LEU A 487 26.41 -32.65 -21.59
C LEU A 487 27.28 -33.65 -22.35
N SER A 488 27.43 -33.49 -23.67
CA SER A 488 28.37 -34.31 -24.46
C SER A 488 29.81 -34.10 -23.98
N SER A 489 30.20 -32.84 -23.75
CA SER A 489 31.53 -32.49 -23.22
C SER A 489 31.76 -33.06 -21.81
N PHE A 490 30.70 -33.21 -21.01
CA PHE A 490 30.78 -33.79 -19.67
C PHE A 490 31.15 -35.29 -19.70
N VAL A 491 30.69 -36.04 -20.71
CA VAL A 491 30.92 -37.49 -20.81
C VAL A 491 32.09 -37.90 -21.72
N GLU A 492 32.65 -36.97 -22.49
CA GLU A 492 33.75 -37.21 -23.43
C GLU A 492 35.03 -37.72 -22.72
N GLY A 493 35.34 -37.14 -21.56
CA GLY A 493 36.49 -37.51 -20.73
C GLY A 493 37.84 -37.02 -21.24
N ASP A 494 38.84 -37.10 -20.37
CA ASP A 494 40.22 -36.67 -20.63
C ASP A 494 41.13 -37.87 -20.86
N LEU A 495 42.01 -37.77 -21.88
CA LEU A 495 43.08 -38.74 -22.08
C LEU A 495 44.23 -38.43 -21.13
N LEU A 496 44.55 -39.36 -20.24
CA LEU A 496 45.73 -39.32 -19.39
C LEU A 496 46.89 -39.96 -20.13
N ASP A 497 47.76 -39.16 -20.74
CA ASP A 497 48.92 -39.58 -21.53
C ASP A 497 50.23 -38.96 -21.03
N GLY A 498 51.36 -39.43 -21.58
CA GLY A 498 52.70 -38.91 -21.30
C GLY A 498 53.07 -38.96 -19.81
N ASP A 499 53.47 -37.82 -19.24
CA ASP A 499 53.85 -37.72 -17.82
C ASP A 499 52.65 -37.94 -16.87
N ASN A 500 51.44 -37.64 -17.35
CA ASN A 500 50.18 -37.78 -16.62
C ASN A 500 49.52 -39.16 -16.80
N ALA A 501 50.12 -40.07 -17.58
CA ALA A 501 49.60 -41.42 -17.81
C ALA A 501 49.39 -42.18 -16.49
N TYR A 502 48.25 -42.87 -16.41
CA TYR A 502 47.80 -43.57 -15.21
C TYR A 502 48.67 -44.79 -14.93
N PHE A 503 49.09 -44.97 -13.68
CA PHE A 503 49.82 -46.17 -13.28
C PHE A 503 48.85 -47.34 -13.05
N CYS A 504 48.86 -48.31 -13.96
CA CYS A 504 48.00 -49.49 -13.85
C CYS A 504 48.68 -50.57 -13.01
N GLU A 505 48.14 -50.84 -11.82
CA GLU A 505 48.64 -51.89 -10.91
C GLU A 505 48.63 -53.29 -11.53
N SER A 506 47.72 -53.56 -12.47
CA SER A 506 47.64 -54.85 -13.17
C SER A 506 48.73 -55.04 -14.23
N CYS A 507 49.29 -53.94 -14.75
CA CYS A 507 50.33 -53.94 -15.77
C CYS A 507 51.71 -53.51 -15.23
N ASP A 508 51.75 -53.03 -13.98
CA ASP A 508 52.93 -52.47 -13.29
C ASP A 508 53.68 -51.39 -14.11
N ASN A 509 52.93 -50.59 -14.88
CA ASN A 509 53.48 -49.53 -15.73
C ASN A 509 52.46 -48.39 -15.94
N LYS A 510 52.96 -47.22 -16.35
CA LYS A 510 52.10 -46.11 -16.82
C LYS A 510 51.49 -46.48 -18.17
N VAL A 511 50.17 -46.35 -18.27
CA VAL A 511 49.39 -46.66 -19.47
C VAL A 511 48.48 -45.49 -19.81
N ASP A 512 48.37 -45.20 -21.11
CA ASP A 512 47.45 -44.18 -21.59
C ASP A 512 46.02 -44.58 -21.23
N THR A 513 45.34 -43.73 -20.47
CA THR A 513 44.05 -44.07 -19.86
C THR A 513 43.05 -42.97 -20.09
N LEU A 514 41.89 -43.32 -20.65
CA LEU A 514 40.77 -42.40 -20.74
C LEU A 514 40.09 -42.33 -19.37
N LYS A 515 40.06 -41.15 -18.78
CA LYS A 515 39.34 -40.83 -17.55
C LYS A 515 38.08 -40.06 -17.91
N ARG A 516 36.91 -40.63 -17.67
CA ARG A 516 35.62 -39.98 -17.95
C ARG A 516 34.61 -40.16 -16.83
N THR A 517 33.58 -39.33 -16.84
CA THR A 517 32.43 -39.47 -15.94
C THR A 517 31.18 -39.71 -16.78
N CYS A 518 30.40 -40.74 -16.43
CA CYS A 518 29.10 -41.02 -17.05
C CYS A 518 28.01 -41.07 -15.97
N ILE A 519 26.76 -40.82 -16.32
CA ILE A 519 25.65 -40.94 -15.36
C ILE A 519 25.27 -42.41 -15.21
N LYS A 520 25.22 -42.92 -13.98
CA LYS A 520 24.82 -44.30 -13.69
C LYS A 520 23.37 -44.41 -13.25
N THR A 521 22.90 -43.47 -12.44
CA THR A 521 21.51 -43.43 -11.96
C THR A 521 21.03 -42.00 -11.96
N LEU A 522 19.90 -41.79 -12.63
CA LEU A 522 19.26 -40.50 -12.84
C LEU A 522 18.16 -40.27 -11.77
N PRO A 523 18.10 -39.10 -11.10
CA PRO A 523 17.11 -38.79 -10.04
C PRO A 523 15.70 -38.52 -10.60
N ASN A 524 14.67 -38.43 -9.74
CA ASN A 524 13.33 -38.03 -10.20
C ASN A 524 13.26 -36.55 -10.65
N THR A 525 13.96 -35.68 -9.92
CA THR A 525 14.17 -34.27 -10.27
C THR A 525 15.65 -34.04 -10.52
N LEU A 526 15.99 -33.72 -11.77
CA LEU A 526 17.35 -33.45 -12.22
C LEU A 526 17.62 -31.94 -12.19
N ILE A 527 18.65 -31.53 -11.44
CA ILE A 527 19.09 -30.14 -11.36
C ILE A 527 20.39 -30.00 -12.13
N LEU A 528 20.40 -29.14 -13.15
CA LEU A 528 21.57 -28.79 -13.94
C LEU A 528 22.05 -27.39 -13.55
N HIS A 529 23.26 -27.29 -13.05
CA HIS A 529 23.93 -26.03 -12.73
C HIS A 529 24.76 -25.57 -13.92
N LEU A 530 24.50 -24.37 -14.41
CA LEU A 530 25.19 -23.78 -15.54
C LEU A 530 26.37 -22.96 -14.99
N LYS A 531 27.60 -23.47 -15.14
CA LYS A 531 28.82 -22.82 -14.62
C LYS A 531 29.12 -21.53 -15.38
N ARG A 532 28.42 -20.46 -14.99
CA ARG A 532 28.50 -19.12 -15.56
C ARG A 532 29.38 -18.15 -14.76
N PHE A 533 30.02 -18.63 -13.70
CA PHE A 533 31.05 -17.87 -13.00
C PHE A 533 32.38 -18.58 -13.22
N ASP A 534 33.35 -17.83 -13.74
CA ASP A 534 34.69 -18.29 -14.02
C ASP A 534 35.69 -17.31 -13.41
N PHE A 535 36.88 -17.80 -13.04
CA PHE A 535 37.94 -16.93 -12.54
C PHE A 535 38.88 -16.63 -13.70
N ASP A 536 38.89 -15.38 -14.14
CA ASP A 536 39.82 -14.96 -15.18
C ASP A 536 41.21 -14.75 -14.56
N PHE A 537 42.14 -15.64 -14.92
CA PHE A 537 43.53 -15.59 -14.45
C PHE A 537 44.30 -14.39 -15.00
N ASP A 538 43.89 -13.81 -16.13
CA ASP A 538 44.56 -12.65 -16.70
C ASP A 538 44.20 -11.36 -15.94
N THR A 539 42.93 -11.20 -15.57
CA THR A 539 42.45 -10.04 -14.81
C THR A 539 42.45 -10.23 -13.29
N MET A 540 42.66 -11.48 -12.82
CA MET A 540 42.59 -11.89 -11.41
C MET A 540 41.26 -11.48 -10.75
N ARG A 541 40.15 -11.63 -11.50
CA ARG A 541 38.79 -11.28 -11.06
C ARG A 541 37.80 -12.37 -11.46
N ASN A 542 36.72 -12.47 -10.69
CA ASN A 542 35.58 -13.28 -11.08
C ASN A 542 34.88 -12.63 -12.28
N GLU A 543 34.63 -13.41 -13.33
CA GLU A 543 33.88 -12.98 -14.50
C GLU A 543 32.61 -13.82 -14.63
N LYS A 544 31.52 -13.15 -15.04
CA LYS A 544 30.27 -13.82 -15.39
C LYS A 544 30.23 -14.11 -16.89
N VAL A 545 30.09 -15.38 -17.26
CA VAL A 545 29.90 -15.87 -18.63
C VAL A 545 28.47 -15.60 -19.08
N ASN A 546 28.30 -14.58 -19.91
CA ASN A 546 27.00 -14.17 -20.47
C ASN A 546 26.73 -14.74 -21.87
N ASP A 547 27.54 -15.70 -22.32
CA ASP A 547 27.38 -16.38 -23.61
C ASP A 547 25.97 -16.94 -23.80
N TYR A 548 25.50 -16.90 -25.04
CA TYR A 548 24.24 -17.51 -25.44
C TYR A 548 24.34 -19.03 -25.25
N CYS A 549 23.41 -19.59 -24.49
CA CYS A 549 23.27 -21.03 -24.33
C CYS A 549 21.79 -21.41 -24.25
N GLU A 550 21.31 -22.12 -25.27
CA GLU A 550 19.94 -22.61 -25.33
C GLU A 550 19.76 -23.94 -24.61
N PHE A 551 18.55 -24.16 -24.09
CA PHE A 551 18.15 -25.42 -23.47
C PHE A 551 16.74 -25.83 -23.91
N PRO A 552 16.52 -27.13 -24.18
CA PRO A 552 15.25 -27.63 -24.68
C PRO A 552 14.22 -27.77 -23.55
N ILE A 553 12.93 -27.75 -23.90
CA ILE A 553 11.84 -28.06 -22.96
C ILE A 553 11.83 -29.56 -22.61
N GLU A 554 12.16 -30.43 -23.57
CA GLU A 554 12.28 -31.87 -23.36
C GLU A 554 13.74 -32.31 -23.51
N LEU A 555 14.23 -33.10 -22.56
CA LEU A 555 15.62 -33.53 -22.50
C LEU A 555 15.70 -35.06 -22.44
N ASP A 556 16.39 -35.66 -23.41
CA ASP A 556 16.75 -37.08 -23.40
C ASP A 556 18.14 -37.26 -22.79
N MET A 557 18.20 -37.95 -21.65
CA MET A 557 19.44 -38.18 -20.91
C MET A 557 20.15 -39.48 -21.31
N LEU A 558 19.55 -40.35 -22.13
CA LEU A 558 20.12 -41.65 -22.51
C LEU A 558 21.56 -41.53 -23.07
N PRO A 559 21.90 -40.59 -23.98
CA PRO A 559 23.24 -40.50 -24.55
C PRO A 559 24.36 -40.25 -23.52
N TYR A 560 24.01 -39.72 -22.35
CA TYR A 560 24.94 -39.32 -21.30
C TYR A 560 25.01 -40.33 -20.14
N THR A 561 24.23 -41.42 -20.20
CA THR A 561 24.32 -42.51 -19.23
C THR A 561 25.37 -43.54 -19.58
N ARG A 562 25.79 -44.34 -18.59
CA ARG A 562 26.78 -45.42 -18.75
C ARG A 562 26.43 -46.35 -19.92
N GLU A 563 25.18 -46.76 -20.02
CA GLU A 563 24.66 -47.64 -21.08
C GLU A 563 24.54 -46.94 -22.44
N GLY A 564 24.17 -45.66 -22.47
CA GLY A 564 24.10 -44.89 -23.71
C GLY A 564 25.47 -44.64 -24.32
N VAL A 565 26.46 -44.27 -23.50
CA VAL A 565 27.86 -44.09 -23.93
C VAL A 565 28.41 -45.41 -24.49
N ALA A 566 28.21 -46.53 -23.78
CA ALA A 566 28.64 -47.85 -24.25
C ALA A 566 28.01 -48.22 -25.61
N LYS A 567 26.72 -47.91 -25.81
CA LYS A 567 26.03 -48.12 -27.10
C LYS A 567 26.64 -47.26 -28.22
N ILE A 568 26.88 -45.97 -27.98
CA ILE A 568 27.46 -45.06 -28.98
C ILE A 568 28.87 -45.54 -29.38
N GLU A 569 29.69 -45.98 -28.42
CA GLU A 569 31.03 -46.53 -28.70
C GLU A 569 30.97 -47.81 -29.52
N ARG A 570 30.03 -48.70 -29.21
CA ARG A 570 29.80 -49.93 -29.99
C ARG A 570 29.40 -49.61 -31.43
N GLU A 571 28.44 -48.71 -31.62
CA GLU A 571 28.01 -48.29 -32.95
C GLU A 571 29.12 -47.59 -33.73
N LYS A 572 29.98 -46.81 -33.06
CA LYS A 572 31.15 -46.16 -33.67
C LYS A 572 32.18 -47.20 -34.13
N LYS A 573 32.52 -48.18 -33.27
CA LYS A 573 33.41 -49.30 -33.62
C LYS A 573 32.85 -50.16 -34.75
N GLU A 574 31.55 -50.44 -34.75
CA GLU A 574 30.88 -51.19 -35.83
C GLU A 574 30.91 -50.41 -37.16
N LYS A 575 30.73 -49.08 -37.14
CA LYS A 575 30.83 -48.22 -38.33
C LYS A 575 32.26 -48.07 -38.83
N GLU A 576 33.24 -47.94 -37.95
CA GLU A 576 34.67 -47.89 -38.31
C GLU A 576 35.12 -49.22 -38.92
N ALA A 577 34.73 -50.36 -38.32
CA ALA A 577 34.98 -51.69 -38.88
C ALA A 577 34.29 -51.91 -40.24
N ALA A 578 33.12 -51.32 -40.46
CA ALA A 578 32.43 -51.36 -41.75
C ALA A 578 33.06 -50.44 -42.82
N ALA A 579 33.74 -49.37 -42.42
CA ALA A 579 34.40 -48.42 -43.32
C ALA A 579 35.79 -48.90 -43.82
N GLU A 580 36.47 -49.76 -43.06
CA GLU A 580 37.81 -50.26 -43.41
C GLU A 580 37.83 -51.50 -44.35
N GLY A 581 36.67 -51.99 -44.81
CA GLY A 581 36.60 -52.91 -45.97
C GLY A 581 37.35 -54.25 -45.82
N GLY A 582 37.52 -54.78 -44.61
CA GLY A 582 38.15 -56.07 -44.36
C GLY A 582 37.15 -57.23 -44.27
N GLU A 583 37.06 -58.07 -45.29
CA GLU A 583 36.59 -59.45 -45.13
C GLU A 583 37.60 -60.21 -44.26
N GLY A 584 37.34 -60.30 -42.96
CA GLY A 584 38.15 -61.04 -41.98
C GLY A 584 37.26 -61.80 -40.99
N GLU A 585 37.61 -63.05 -40.75
CA GLU A 585 36.83 -64.12 -40.13
C GLU A 585 36.06 -63.79 -38.84
N LYS A 586 34.88 -64.43 -38.72
CA LYS A 586 34.19 -64.70 -37.45
C LYS A 586 35.10 -65.57 -36.54
N GLY A 587 36.01 -64.93 -35.81
CA GLY A 587 36.75 -65.51 -34.69
C GLY A 587 36.15 -65.03 -33.36
N GLY A 588 35.62 -65.96 -32.58
CA GLY A 588 34.98 -65.68 -31.30
C GLY A 588 35.93 -65.36 -30.15
N GLY A 589 35.37 -64.77 -29.10
CA GLY A 589 35.77 -64.98 -27.70
C GLY A 589 37.08 -64.33 -27.25
N GLY A 590 36.99 -63.08 -26.80
CA GLY A 590 38.01 -62.42 -25.97
C GLY A 590 37.34 -61.47 -25.00
N GLY A 591 36.74 -62.00 -23.94
CA GLY A 591 36.05 -61.22 -22.91
C GLY A 591 37.01 -60.34 -22.09
N SER A 592 36.76 -59.04 -22.07
CA SER A 592 37.00 -58.21 -20.89
C SER A 592 35.72 -58.23 -20.06
N GLY A 593 35.75 -58.84 -18.87
CA GLY A 593 34.58 -59.20 -18.06
C GLY A 593 33.75 -58.06 -17.46
N PHE A 594 33.16 -57.21 -18.29
CA PHE A 594 32.07 -56.32 -17.93
C PHE A 594 30.98 -56.45 -19.00
N ASP A 595 29.92 -57.20 -18.71
CA ASP A 595 28.70 -57.19 -19.52
C ASP A 595 28.16 -55.75 -19.58
N ASP A 596 27.91 -55.24 -20.78
CA ASP A 596 27.32 -53.91 -20.95
C ASP A 596 25.92 -53.90 -20.30
N PRO A 597 25.61 -52.91 -19.46
CA PRO A 597 24.32 -52.84 -18.78
C PRO A 597 23.17 -52.70 -19.79
N PRO A 598 22.02 -53.36 -19.56
CA PRO A 598 20.87 -53.26 -20.44
C PRO A 598 20.31 -51.85 -20.46
N ILE A 599 19.98 -51.34 -21.65
CA ILE A 599 19.24 -50.08 -21.81
C ILE A 599 17.80 -50.32 -21.37
N LEU A 600 17.30 -49.49 -20.45
CA LEU A 600 15.92 -49.56 -19.96
C LEU A 600 14.93 -48.91 -20.95
N GLY A 601 13.63 -48.93 -20.63
CA GLY A 601 12.61 -48.26 -21.44
C GLY A 601 12.83 -46.75 -21.57
N ARG A 602 12.29 -46.10 -22.62
CA ARG A 602 12.43 -44.64 -22.83
C ARG A 602 12.00 -43.79 -21.64
N GLU A 603 11.01 -44.28 -20.90
CA GLU A 603 10.45 -43.67 -19.69
C GLU A 603 11.53 -43.37 -18.62
N GLU A 604 12.67 -44.05 -18.69
CA GLU A 604 13.79 -43.92 -17.75
C GLU A 604 14.74 -42.75 -18.03
N TYR A 605 14.61 -42.11 -19.20
CA TYR A 605 15.60 -41.16 -19.70
C TYR A 605 15.01 -39.83 -20.16
N GLU A 606 13.68 -39.75 -20.34
CA GLU A 606 13.00 -38.52 -20.78
C GLU A 606 12.62 -37.60 -19.61
N TYR A 607 13.04 -36.34 -19.74
CA TYR A 607 12.79 -35.26 -18.78
C TYR A 607 12.06 -34.08 -19.44
N GLU A 608 11.31 -33.34 -18.63
CA GLU A 608 10.65 -32.10 -19.03
C GLU A 608 11.10 -30.94 -18.13
N LEU A 609 11.35 -29.78 -18.73
CA LEU A 609 11.74 -28.56 -18.04
C LEU A 609 10.56 -28.04 -17.21
N ARG A 610 10.80 -27.90 -15.90
CA ARG A 610 9.80 -27.46 -14.91
C ARG A 610 10.16 -26.15 -14.23
N GLY A 611 11.44 -25.80 -14.19
CA GLY A 611 11.88 -24.56 -13.57
C GLY A 611 13.18 -24.03 -14.15
N VAL A 612 13.30 -22.71 -14.19
CA VAL A 612 14.53 -22.00 -14.55
C VAL A 612 14.81 -20.96 -13.47
N LEU A 613 15.97 -21.06 -12.84
CA LEU A 613 16.46 -20.07 -11.89
C LEU A 613 17.42 -19.14 -12.62
N VAL A 614 17.11 -17.85 -12.62
CA VAL A 614 17.82 -16.82 -13.39
C VAL A 614 18.65 -15.95 -12.46
N HIS A 615 19.87 -15.65 -12.89
CA HIS A 615 20.73 -14.67 -12.23
C HIS A 615 20.87 -13.43 -13.11
N ARG A 616 20.55 -12.26 -12.55
CA ARG A 616 20.75 -10.95 -13.18
C ARG A 616 21.85 -10.19 -12.46
N GLY A 617 22.94 -9.85 -13.14
CA GLY A 617 24.02 -9.05 -12.57
C GLY A 617 25.39 -9.43 -13.09
N VAL A 618 26.41 -9.15 -12.28
CA VAL A 618 27.82 -9.49 -12.48
C VAL A 618 28.25 -10.58 -11.49
N ALA A 619 29.50 -11.04 -11.53
CA ALA A 619 29.94 -12.15 -10.69
C ALA A 619 29.84 -11.88 -9.17
N ASP A 620 30.20 -10.68 -8.72
CA ASP A 620 30.25 -10.34 -7.29
C ASP A 620 28.95 -9.71 -6.77
N SER A 621 27.96 -9.48 -7.64
CA SER A 621 26.73 -8.76 -7.29
C SER A 621 25.63 -9.04 -8.31
N GLY A 622 24.48 -9.49 -7.82
CA GLY A 622 23.29 -9.61 -8.65
C GLY A 622 22.01 -9.88 -7.89
N HIS A 623 21.02 -10.38 -8.63
CA HIS A 623 19.67 -10.68 -8.17
C HIS A 623 19.21 -12.02 -8.76
N TYR A 624 18.61 -12.87 -7.93
CA TYR A 624 18.10 -14.17 -8.32
C TYR A 624 16.57 -14.20 -8.31
N TYR A 625 15.97 -14.86 -9.30
CA TYR A 625 14.52 -15.09 -9.39
C TYR A 625 14.24 -16.36 -10.20
N SER A 626 13.01 -16.87 -10.15
CA SER A 626 12.66 -18.18 -10.71
C SER A 626 11.45 -18.10 -11.64
N PHE A 627 11.55 -18.75 -12.79
CA PHE A 627 10.40 -19.13 -13.61
C PHE A 627 10.05 -20.57 -13.32
N ILE A 628 8.77 -20.84 -13.02
CA ILE A 628 8.30 -22.18 -12.66
C ILE A 628 7.06 -22.52 -13.48
N ARG A 629 7.04 -23.71 -14.05
CA ARG A 629 5.88 -24.26 -14.74
C ARG A 629 5.01 -25.04 -13.75
N GLU A 630 3.75 -24.68 -13.68
CA GLU A 630 2.77 -25.34 -12.83
C GLU A 630 2.54 -26.80 -13.28
N ARG A 631 2.49 -27.75 -12.33
CA ARG A 631 2.34 -29.18 -12.63
C ARG A 631 0.90 -29.55 -13.01
N GLU A 632 -0.11 -28.86 -12.45
CA GLU A 632 -1.52 -29.17 -12.67
C GLU A 632 -2.13 -28.35 -13.83
N GLY A 633 -1.69 -27.11 -14.05
CA GLY A 633 -2.21 -26.22 -15.10
C GLY A 633 -1.26 -25.93 -16.26
N GLY A 634 0.02 -26.27 -16.16
CA GLY A 634 1.01 -26.10 -17.23
C GLY A 634 1.44 -24.65 -17.51
N ASN A 635 0.86 -23.67 -16.82
CA ASN A 635 1.18 -22.24 -16.96
C ASN A 635 2.56 -21.92 -16.37
N TRP A 636 3.25 -20.95 -16.98
CA TRP A 636 4.50 -20.43 -16.43
C TRP A 636 4.25 -19.24 -15.52
N ILE A 637 4.99 -19.20 -14.42
CA ILE A 637 4.84 -18.20 -13.37
C ILE A 637 6.23 -17.68 -13.01
N GLU A 638 6.36 -16.37 -12.92
CA GLU A 638 7.53 -15.67 -12.40
C GLU A 638 7.40 -15.53 -10.88
N PHE A 639 8.40 -16.02 -10.15
CA PHE A 639 8.59 -15.85 -8.72
C PHE A 639 9.82 -14.97 -8.49
N ASN A 640 9.58 -13.72 -8.11
CA ASN A 640 10.60 -12.70 -7.92
C ASN A 640 10.41 -12.05 -6.54
N ASP A 641 11.03 -12.66 -5.54
CA ASP A 641 10.87 -12.32 -4.13
C ASP A 641 9.40 -12.32 -3.67
N ASP A 642 8.88 -11.16 -3.29
CA ASP A 642 7.50 -10.94 -2.85
C ASP A 642 6.50 -10.89 -4.01
N MET A 643 6.98 -10.67 -5.23
CA MET A 643 6.15 -10.55 -6.42
C MET A 643 6.01 -11.91 -7.14
N VAL A 644 4.76 -12.33 -7.35
CA VAL A 644 4.44 -13.51 -8.17
C VAL A 644 3.52 -13.11 -9.32
N ARG A 645 3.90 -13.43 -10.55
CA ARG A 645 3.22 -12.96 -11.78
C ARG A 645 3.11 -14.07 -12.83
N PRO A 646 2.10 -14.03 -13.72
CA PRO A 646 2.07 -14.93 -14.86
C PRO A 646 3.23 -14.61 -15.82
N PHE A 647 3.83 -15.64 -16.40
CA PHE A 647 4.92 -15.52 -17.37
C PHE A 647 4.54 -16.19 -18.69
N ASP A 648 4.88 -15.55 -19.81
CA ASP A 648 4.69 -16.13 -21.15
C ASP A 648 5.94 -16.93 -21.55
N ALA A 649 5.75 -18.23 -21.81
CA ALA A 649 6.80 -19.16 -22.22
C ALA A 649 7.56 -18.72 -23.47
N ASN A 650 6.95 -17.92 -24.36
CA ASN A 650 7.62 -17.41 -25.55
C ASN A 650 8.80 -16.47 -25.23
N ASN A 651 8.80 -15.85 -24.04
CA ASN A 651 9.87 -14.96 -23.59
C ASN A 651 11.03 -15.69 -22.90
N LEU A 652 10.94 -17.01 -22.72
CA LEU A 652 11.96 -17.80 -22.01
C LEU A 652 13.36 -17.62 -22.62
N ALA A 653 13.46 -17.63 -23.95
CA ALA A 653 14.75 -17.46 -24.64
C ALA A 653 15.37 -16.08 -24.35
N HIS A 654 14.56 -15.02 -24.37
CA HIS A 654 15.00 -13.64 -24.14
C HIS A 654 15.45 -13.38 -22.69
N GLU A 655 14.79 -14.01 -21.72
CA GLU A 655 15.10 -13.84 -20.30
C GLU A 655 16.23 -14.77 -19.81
N CYS A 656 16.40 -15.95 -20.44
CA CYS A 656 17.20 -17.03 -19.85
C CYS A 656 18.43 -17.47 -20.66
N PHE A 657 18.49 -17.28 -21.98
CA PHE A 657 19.58 -17.87 -22.78
C PHE A 657 20.89 -17.06 -22.72
N GLY A 658 20.82 -15.76 -22.45
CA GLY A 658 21.97 -14.85 -22.49
C GLY A 658 22.28 -14.39 -23.92
N GLY A 659 23.53 -13.97 -24.16
CA GLY A 659 23.99 -13.42 -25.44
C GLY A 659 24.20 -11.90 -25.40
N GLU A 660 24.06 -11.24 -26.55
CA GLU A 660 24.22 -9.79 -26.70
C GLU A 660 22.91 -9.15 -27.15
N GLU A 661 22.58 -7.98 -26.60
CA GLU A 661 21.46 -7.15 -27.01
C GLU A 661 21.98 -5.84 -27.62
N THR A 662 21.30 -5.33 -28.65
CA THR A 662 21.64 -4.06 -29.28
C THR A 662 20.69 -2.97 -28.81
N THR A 663 21.17 -2.05 -27.98
CA THR A 663 20.38 -0.90 -27.47
C THR A 663 20.77 0.39 -28.19
N SER A 664 19.77 1.20 -28.56
CA SER A 664 19.99 2.54 -29.14
C SER A 664 20.14 3.56 -28.01
N GLN A 665 21.36 4.06 -27.77
CA GLN A 665 21.63 5.10 -26.77
C GLN A 665 21.85 6.44 -27.47
N TYR A 666 21.21 7.49 -26.96
CA TYR A 666 21.42 8.86 -27.45
C TYR A 666 22.77 9.37 -26.94
N ASN A 667 23.70 9.64 -27.86
CA ASN A 667 25.01 10.17 -27.52
C ASN A 667 24.97 11.70 -27.56
N GLU A 668 25.06 12.35 -26.40
CA GLU A 668 24.99 13.82 -26.29
C GLU A 668 26.07 14.55 -27.10
N ASN A 669 27.26 13.95 -27.26
CA ASN A 669 28.37 14.55 -28.01
C ASN A 669 28.16 14.49 -29.52
N LEU A 670 27.47 13.45 -30.01
CA LEU A 670 27.20 13.23 -31.44
C LEU A 670 25.79 13.68 -31.85
N ARG A 671 24.90 13.98 -30.89
CA ARG A 671 23.48 14.29 -31.10
C ARG A 671 22.74 13.26 -31.98
N GLU A 672 23.15 12.00 -31.87
CA GLU A 672 22.60 10.89 -32.65
C GLU A 672 22.37 9.67 -31.75
N TYR A 673 21.45 8.81 -32.17
CA TYR A 673 21.23 7.50 -31.58
C TYR A 673 22.29 6.53 -32.11
N VAL A 674 23.16 6.06 -31.22
CA VAL A 674 24.18 5.06 -31.53
C VAL A 674 23.70 3.70 -31.05
N GLN A 675 23.77 2.70 -31.93
CA GLN A 675 23.53 1.31 -31.55
C GLN A 675 24.74 0.76 -30.80
N LYS A 676 24.55 0.42 -29.53
CA LYS A 676 25.55 -0.20 -28.68
C LYS A 676 25.17 -1.65 -28.44
N ARG A 677 26.07 -2.59 -28.75
CA ARG A 677 25.94 -3.98 -28.33
C ARG A 677 26.39 -4.10 -26.87
N SER A 678 25.61 -4.77 -26.06
CA SER A 678 25.93 -5.01 -24.65
C SER A 678 25.50 -6.43 -24.27
N PRO A 679 26.28 -7.12 -23.42
CA PRO A 679 25.94 -8.47 -22.98
C PRO A 679 24.64 -8.45 -22.17
N ILE A 680 23.81 -9.46 -22.37
CA ILE A 680 22.61 -9.69 -21.59
C ILE A 680 23.04 -10.23 -20.23
N THR A 681 22.90 -9.40 -19.19
CA THR A 681 23.35 -9.74 -17.83
C THR A 681 22.39 -10.66 -17.09
N ARG A 682 21.23 -11.01 -17.68
CA ARG A 682 20.24 -11.96 -17.17
C ARG A 682 20.35 -13.27 -17.95
N ASN A 683 20.55 -14.38 -17.24
CA ASN A 683 20.63 -15.70 -17.86
C ASN A 683 20.35 -16.80 -16.83
N ALA A 684 19.94 -17.96 -17.32
CA ALA A 684 19.72 -19.14 -16.52
C ALA A 684 21.00 -19.53 -15.79
N TYR A 685 20.86 -19.79 -14.50
CA TYR A 685 21.91 -20.26 -13.62
C TYR A 685 21.69 -21.72 -13.22
N MET A 686 20.45 -22.11 -12.94
CA MET A 686 20.05 -23.50 -12.71
C MET A 686 18.81 -23.86 -13.51
N LEU A 687 18.80 -25.08 -14.05
CA LEU A 687 17.66 -25.67 -14.74
C LEU A 687 17.13 -26.86 -13.93
N ILE A 688 15.82 -26.90 -13.72
CA ILE A 688 15.13 -27.96 -12.99
C ILE A 688 14.29 -28.75 -13.98
N TYR A 689 14.65 -30.02 -14.15
CA TYR A 689 13.99 -30.99 -15.00
C TYR A 689 13.33 -32.07 -14.14
N GLU A 690 12.13 -32.52 -14.50
CA GLU A 690 11.47 -33.67 -13.87
C GLU A 690 11.32 -34.80 -14.88
N ARG A 691 11.46 -36.05 -14.42
CA ARG A 691 11.15 -37.22 -15.25
C ARG A 691 9.70 -37.17 -15.70
N LYS A 692 9.44 -37.48 -16.97
CA LYS A 692 8.06 -37.65 -17.46
C LYS A 692 7.31 -38.76 -16.71
N TRP A 693 8.04 -39.78 -16.27
CA TRP A 693 7.54 -40.95 -15.55
C TRP A 693 8.35 -41.14 -14.25
N PRO A 694 7.90 -40.56 -13.12
CA PRO A 694 8.63 -40.62 -11.86
C PRO A 694 8.75 -42.06 -11.33
N LYS A 695 9.89 -42.38 -10.72
CA LYS A 695 10.06 -43.63 -9.96
C LYS A 695 9.35 -43.57 -8.62
N GLU A 696 8.86 -44.72 -8.16
CA GLU A 696 8.30 -44.88 -6.83
C GLU A 696 9.28 -44.40 -5.74
N VAL A 697 8.73 -43.71 -4.74
CA VAL A 697 9.50 -43.15 -3.62
C VAL A 697 9.61 -44.19 -2.52
N ILE A 698 10.83 -44.49 -2.09
CA ILE A 698 11.09 -45.44 -0.99
C ILE A 698 10.81 -44.75 0.35
N VAL A 699 9.81 -45.22 1.10
CA VAL A 699 9.51 -44.76 2.46
C VAL A 699 10.16 -45.71 3.48
N ALA A 700 10.62 -45.18 4.61
CA ALA A 700 11.18 -46.01 5.67
C ALA A 700 10.08 -46.83 6.36
N ASP A 701 10.24 -48.17 6.40
CA ASP A 701 9.36 -49.06 7.15
C ASP A 701 9.74 -49.05 8.64
N LEU A 702 8.90 -48.44 9.48
CA LEU A 702 9.04 -48.43 10.94
C LEU A 702 8.30 -49.64 11.53
N GLY A 703 8.71 -50.86 11.12
CA GLY A 703 8.21 -52.11 11.69
C GLY A 703 8.88 -52.43 13.03
N ASP A 704 8.06 -52.45 14.08
CA ASP A 704 8.27 -52.90 15.47
C ASP A 704 9.68 -53.30 15.99
N SER A 705 10.00 -52.61 17.08
CA SER A 705 10.76 -53.00 18.28
C SER A 705 12.30 -52.93 18.30
N GLU A 706 12.72 -52.31 19.40
CA GLU A 706 13.99 -52.40 20.11
C GLU A 706 14.63 -53.81 20.07
N ASP A 707 15.96 -53.81 20.24
CA ASP A 707 16.88 -54.96 20.28
C ASP A 707 17.38 -55.51 18.94
N LYS A 708 18.53 -55.00 18.49
CA LYS A 708 19.74 -55.80 18.17
C LYS A 708 20.92 -54.91 17.75
N GLU A 709 21.62 -54.36 18.75
CA GLU A 709 23.08 -54.19 18.62
C GLU A 709 23.74 -55.55 18.86
N LYS A 710 24.07 -56.24 17.77
CA LYS A 710 25.14 -57.23 17.56
C LYS A 710 24.72 -58.20 16.46
N GLU A 711 25.30 -58.04 15.27
CA GLU A 711 25.93 -59.09 14.48
C GLU A 711 26.30 -58.52 13.11
N GLU A 712 27.58 -58.19 12.95
CA GLU A 712 28.23 -58.18 11.64
C GLU A 712 28.35 -59.62 11.11
N GLU A 713 28.25 -59.76 9.79
CA GLU A 713 28.53 -60.93 8.95
C GLU A 713 27.55 -62.14 8.99
N LYS A 714 26.63 -62.20 8.01
CA LYS A 714 26.69 -63.15 6.86
C LYS A 714 25.41 -63.17 6.01
N GLU A 715 25.66 -63.11 4.71
CA GLU A 715 24.96 -63.76 3.59
C GLU A 715 23.45 -63.52 3.32
N LYS A 716 23.24 -62.90 2.14
CA LYS A 716 22.41 -63.36 1.01
C LYS A 716 21.01 -63.91 1.31
N GLY A 717 20.04 -63.16 0.80
CA GLY A 717 18.82 -63.72 0.21
C GLY A 717 17.63 -63.77 1.16
N LYS A 718 16.88 -62.67 1.20
CA LYS A 718 15.40 -62.61 1.20
C LYS A 718 14.99 -61.13 1.24
N GLU A 719 14.55 -60.62 0.10
CA GLU A 719 13.79 -59.37 0.02
C GLU A 719 12.57 -59.53 0.95
N LYS A 720 12.55 -58.75 2.04
CA LYS A 720 11.34 -58.54 2.82
C LYS A 720 10.53 -57.48 2.08
N GLU A 721 9.32 -57.86 1.67
CA GLU A 721 8.35 -56.99 1.00
C GLU A 721 8.10 -55.73 1.84
N SER A 722 8.64 -54.60 1.38
CA SER A 722 8.29 -53.27 1.83
C SER A 722 6.87 -52.96 1.38
N ARG A 723 5.99 -52.51 2.28
CA ARG A 723 4.67 -52.01 1.87
C ARG A 723 4.85 -50.71 1.09
N GLN A 724 4.62 -50.78 -0.22
CA GLN A 724 4.72 -49.68 -1.18
C GLN A 724 3.50 -48.75 -1.06
N PHE A 725 3.72 -47.44 -1.05
CA PHE A 725 2.67 -46.43 -1.21
C PHE A 725 2.53 -46.09 -2.71
N THR A 726 1.30 -46.05 -3.21
CA THR A 726 0.99 -45.78 -4.63
C THR A 726 0.60 -44.31 -4.86
N GLU A 727 0.58 -43.87 -6.12
CA GLU A 727 0.01 -42.56 -6.52
C GLU A 727 -1.46 -42.39 -6.11
N GLU A 728 -2.21 -43.49 -5.93
CA GLU A 728 -3.59 -43.47 -5.46
C GLU A 728 -3.71 -43.15 -3.96
N ASP A 729 -2.70 -43.48 -3.15
CA ASP A 729 -2.60 -43.07 -1.73
C ASP A 729 -2.20 -41.58 -1.57
N LEU A 730 -1.84 -40.92 -2.68
CA LEU A 730 -1.44 -39.51 -2.76
C LEU A 730 -2.58 -38.56 -3.16
N ARG A 731 -3.84 -39.04 -3.20
CA ARG A 731 -5.04 -38.18 -3.29
C ARG A 731 -5.35 -37.54 -1.93
N TRP A 732 -4.51 -36.58 -1.55
CA TRP A 732 -4.79 -35.69 -0.44
C TRP A 732 -5.69 -34.58 -0.99
N THR A 733 -6.89 -34.41 -0.43
CA THR A 733 -7.66 -33.19 -0.65
C THR A 733 -6.87 -32.03 -0.04
N LYS A 734 -7.04 -30.82 -0.60
CA LYS A 734 -6.34 -29.61 -0.15
C LYS A 734 -6.49 -29.35 1.36
N GLU A 735 -7.58 -29.88 1.94
CA GLU A 735 -8.02 -29.70 3.32
C GLU A 735 -7.20 -30.51 4.36
N ASP A 736 -6.54 -31.62 3.98
CA ASP A 736 -5.89 -32.54 4.94
C ASP A 736 -4.35 -32.43 4.98
N LEU A 737 -3.76 -31.49 4.25
CA LEU A 737 -2.31 -31.47 3.96
C LEU A 737 -1.47 -30.65 4.95
N VAL A 738 -2.08 -29.66 5.61
CA VAL A 738 -1.41 -28.76 6.55
C VAL A 738 -1.76 -29.18 7.98
N PRO A 739 -0.77 -29.34 8.90
CA PRO A 739 -1.05 -29.64 10.30
C PRO A 739 -2.03 -28.63 10.93
N GLU A 740 -2.97 -29.11 11.74
CA GLU A 740 -4.07 -28.30 12.32
C GLU A 740 -3.56 -27.05 13.06
N GLU A 741 -2.49 -27.18 13.86
CA GLU A 741 -1.87 -26.05 14.55
C GLU A 741 -1.37 -24.96 13.60
N LEU A 742 -0.75 -25.36 12.48
CA LEU A 742 -0.25 -24.42 11.47
C LEU A 742 -1.42 -23.82 10.68
N HIS A 743 -2.42 -24.62 10.35
CA HIS A 743 -3.63 -24.14 9.69
C HIS A 743 -4.35 -23.07 10.53
N GLU A 744 -4.56 -23.31 11.83
CA GLU A 744 -5.14 -22.31 12.74
C GLU A 744 -4.31 -21.02 12.82
N MET A 745 -2.98 -21.16 12.87
CA MET A 745 -2.08 -20.01 12.92
C MET A 745 -2.17 -19.17 11.63
N VAL A 746 -2.16 -19.81 10.46
CA VAL A 746 -2.29 -19.12 9.17
C VAL A 746 -3.69 -18.51 9.03
N TRP A 747 -4.73 -19.22 9.47
CA TRP A 747 -6.11 -18.74 9.50
C TRP A 747 -6.24 -17.44 10.30
N LYS A 748 -5.75 -17.41 11.55
CA LYS A 748 -5.77 -16.20 12.40
C LYS A 748 -5.06 -15.03 11.73
N ASN A 749 -3.95 -15.29 11.02
CA ASN A 749 -3.22 -14.26 10.27
C ASN A 749 -4.03 -13.75 9.06
N ASN A 750 -4.69 -14.65 8.33
CA ASN A 750 -5.54 -14.32 7.20
C ASN A 750 -6.78 -13.51 7.61
N VAL A 751 -7.47 -13.90 8.69
CA VAL A 751 -8.61 -13.13 9.24
C VAL A 751 -8.17 -11.72 9.60
N LYS A 752 -7.03 -11.59 10.30
CA LYS A 752 -6.48 -10.27 10.64
C LYS A 752 -6.14 -9.45 9.40
N HIS A 753 -5.54 -10.07 8.39
CA HIS A 753 -5.23 -9.37 7.14
C HIS A 753 -6.47 -8.92 6.38
N GLN A 754 -7.52 -9.75 6.35
CA GLN A 754 -8.80 -9.38 5.74
C GLN A 754 -9.47 -8.23 6.52
N GLN A 755 -9.46 -8.29 7.85
CA GLN A 755 -9.92 -7.17 8.69
C GLN A 755 -9.14 -5.89 8.37
N ASP A 756 -7.81 -5.96 8.24
CA ASP A 756 -7.00 -4.81 7.83
C ASP A 756 -7.46 -4.26 6.47
N ILE A 757 -7.63 -5.11 5.45
CA ILE A 757 -8.13 -4.71 4.11
C ILE A 757 -9.44 -3.94 4.24
N TRP A 758 -10.35 -4.41 5.09
CA TRP A 758 -11.68 -3.87 5.22
C TRP A 758 -11.78 -2.60 6.06
N VAL A 759 -10.91 -2.43 7.06
CA VAL A 759 -10.88 -1.24 7.93
C VAL A 759 -10.16 -0.08 7.25
N PHE A 760 -9.18 -0.38 6.39
CA PHE A 760 -8.51 0.62 5.57
C PHE A 760 -9.18 0.83 4.20
N ASP A 761 -10.29 0.13 3.92
CA ASP A 761 -11.07 0.33 2.70
C ASP A 761 -11.78 1.68 2.74
N LYS A 762 -11.74 2.40 1.61
CA LYS A 762 -12.39 3.69 1.44
C LYS A 762 -13.88 3.68 1.82
N SER A 763 -14.61 2.63 1.48
CA SER A 763 -16.05 2.54 1.78
C SER A 763 -16.32 2.52 3.28
N PHE A 764 -15.46 1.86 4.05
CA PHE A 764 -15.55 1.85 5.51
C PHE A 764 -15.17 3.20 6.11
N LEU A 765 -14.10 3.82 5.61
CA LEU A 765 -13.68 5.16 6.03
C LEU A 765 -14.79 6.20 5.77
N ASP A 766 -15.38 6.19 4.58
CA ASP A 766 -16.53 7.04 4.22
C ASP A 766 -17.72 6.79 5.16
N SER A 767 -17.95 5.54 5.54
CA SER A 767 -19.00 5.17 6.50
C SER A 767 -18.73 5.67 7.91
N LEU A 768 -17.49 5.60 8.37
CA LEU A 768 -17.07 6.14 9.65
C LEU A 768 -17.28 7.66 9.68
N LEU A 769 -16.94 8.36 8.60
CA LEU A 769 -17.17 9.80 8.47
C LEU A 769 -18.66 10.15 8.42
N ALA A 770 -19.49 9.34 7.75
CA ALA A 770 -20.94 9.50 7.73
C ALA A 770 -21.53 9.36 9.14
N LEU A 771 -21.10 8.35 9.92
CA LEU A 771 -21.53 8.18 11.32
C LEU A 771 -21.12 9.38 12.20
N LEU A 772 -19.90 9.91 12.02
CA LEU A 772 -19.43 11.09 12.72
C LEU A 772 -20.29 12.33 12.40
N ARG A 773 -20.63 12.52 11.11
CA ARG A 773 -21.49 13.63 10.65
C ARG A 773 -22.92 13.51 11.18
N ASN A 774 -23.51 12.33 11.06
CA ASN A 774 -24.90 12.05 11.45
C ASN A 774 -25.11 12.15 12.97
N GLY A 775 -24.13 11.73 13.78
CA GLY A 775 -24.25 11.75 15.24
C GLY A 775 -24.13 13.15 15.86
N TYR A 776 -23.28 14.02 15.31
CA TYR A 776 -22.84 15.21 16.07
C TYR A 776 -22.73 16.52 15.29
N VAL A 777 -22.48 16.51 13.97
CA VAL A 777 -22.25 17.77 13.23
C VAL A 777 -23.56 18.57 13.04
N TYR A 778 -24.73 17.93 13.10
CA TYR A 778 -26.03 18.61 12.99
C TYR A 778 -26.59 19.15 14.32
N ASN A 779 -26.08 18.68 15.48
CA ASN A 779 -26.64 19.00 16.81
C ASN A 779 -25.84 20.01 17.64
N VAL A 780 -24.75 20.59 17.10
CA VAL A 780 -23.88 21.57 17.80
C VAL A 780 -24.64 22.85 18.23
N GLN A 781 -25.80 23.15 17.63
CA GLN A 781 -26.63 24.29 18.04
C GLN A 781 -27.48 24.04 19.32
N LYS A 782 -27.65 22.78 19.77
CA LYS A 782 -28.41 22.45 20.99
C LYS A 782 -27.53 22.14 22.22
N ALA A 783 -26.23 21.93 22.04
CA ALA A 783 -25.32 21.43 23.09
C ALA A 783 -24.59 22.53 23.89
N VAL A 784 -25.17 23.72 24.05
CA VAL A 784 -24.53 24.85 24.77
C VAL A 784 -24.53 24.68 26.30
N HIS A 785 -25.10 23.60 26.85
CA HIS A 785 -25.32 23.47 28.30
C HIS A 785 -24.84 22.20 29.01
N LEU A 786 -24.03 21.33 28.41
CA LEU A 786 -23.50 20.15 29.11
C LEU A 786 -22.12 20.42 29.72
N LYS A 787 -22.12 21.08 30.88
CA LYS A 787 -21.10 20.79 31.89
C LYS A 787 -21.56 19.54 32.62
N GLU A 788 -20.80 18.44 32.53
CA GLU A 788 -20.45 17.51 33.63
C GLU A 788 -20.21 16.04 33.21
N GLU A 789 -19.09 15.50 33.72
CA GLU A 789 -18.65 14.09 33.92
C GLU A 789 -18.20 13.16 32.77
N GLU A 790 -17.13 12.40 33.04
CA GLU A 790 -16.49 11.35 32.22
C GLU A 790 -17.38 10.09 31.97
N ASN A 791 -18.64 10.10 32.41
CA ASN A 791 -19.61 9.00 32.26
C ASN A 791 -20.74 9.30 31.26
N ASP A 792 -20.66 10.39 30.49
CA ASP A 792 -21.60 10.68 29.41
C ASP A 792 -21.36 9.72 28.21
N GLN A 793 -22.41 9.13 27.66
CA GLN A 793 -22.34 8.33 26.42
C GLN A 793 -21.69 9.12 25.27
N THR A 794 -21.85 10.44 25.28
CA THR A 794 -21.17 11.35 24.33
C THR A 794 -19.65 11.26 24.40
N PHE A 795 -19.08 11.14 25.61
CA PHE A 795 -17.63 10.98 25.78
C PHE A 795 -17.16 9.67 25.14
N VAL A 796 -17.85 8.55 25.39
CA VAL A 796 -17.52 7.24 24.82
C VAL A 796 -17.53 7.28 23.30
N HIS A 797 -18.57 7.85 22.69
CA HIS A 797 -18.68 7.93 21.23
C HIS A 797 -17.56 8.78 20.61
N LEU A 798 -17.35 10.00 21.11
CA LEU A 798 -16.31 10.90 20.59
C LEU A 798 -14.90 10.35 20.84
N ARG A 799 -14.69 9.63 21.96
CA ARG A 799 -13.45 8.90 22.24
C ARG A 799 -13.22 7.79 21.22
N SER A 800 -14.24 7.02 20.87
CA SER A 800 -14.12 5.95 19.85
C SER A 800 -13.75 6.49 18.47
N PHE A 801 -14.33 7.63 18.04
CA PHE A 801 -13.88 8.31 16.82
C PHE A 801 -12.44 8.83 16.91
N GLY A 802 -12.01 9.28 18.09
CA GLY A 802 -10.62 9.67 18.34
C GLY A 802 -9.66 8.49 18.28
N LYS A 803 -10.04 7.34 18.83
CA LYS A 803 -9.27 6.08 18.72
C LYS A 803 -9.16 5.63 17.27
N ALA A 804 -10.25 5.70 16.52
CA ALA A 804 -10.24 5.41 15.09
C ALA A 804 -9.28 6.35 14.33
N TYR A 805 -9.20 7.63 14.72
CA TYR A 805 -8.19 8.52 14.16
C TYR A 805 -6.76 8.07 14.46
N LEU A 806 -6.46 7.79 15.73
CA LEU A 806 -5.10 7.43 16.17
C LEU A 806 -4.63 6.11 15.55
N GLU A 807 -5.49 5.09 15.48
CA GLU A 807 -5.10 3.73 15.09
C GLU A 807 -5.39 3.38 13.61
N ILE A 808 -6.34 4.07 12.95
CA ILE A 808 -6.75 3.78 11.56
C ILE A 808 -6.48 4.98 10.64
N VAL A 809 -7.19 6.09 10.85
CA VAL A 809 -7.20 7.20 9.87
C VAL A 809 -5.82 7.79 9.68
N SER A 810 -5.05 7.96 10.77
CA SER A 810 -3.71 8.52 10.69
C SER A 810 -2.71 7.67 9.90
N HIS A 811 -2.96 6.36 9.80
CA HIS A 811 -2.13 5.38 9.10
C HIS A 811 -2.60 5.10 7.67
N SER A 812 -3.79 5.56 7.27
CA SER A 812 -4.37 5.32 5.94
C SER A 812 -3.54 5.99 4.82
N ASP A 813 -3.64 5.44 3.62
CA ASP A 813 -3.11 6.00 2.38
C ASP A 813 -4.10 6.95 1.67
N GLU A 814 -5.36 7.04 2.13
CA GLU A 814 -6.41 7.92 1.59
C GLU A 814 -6.22 9.38 2.06
N LYS A 815 -5.31 10.08 1.39
CA LYS A 815 -4.88 11.46 1.69
C LYS A 815 -6.03 12.46 1.90
N ASP A 816 -6.97 12.52 0.97
CA ASP A 816 -8.08 13.50 1.00
C ASP A 816 -9.02 13.23 2.18
N PHE A 817 -9.24 11.95 2.51
CA PHE A 817 -10.11 11.53 3.59
C PHE A 817 -9.60 11.98 4.97
N ILE A 818 -8.28 11.90 5.20
CA ILE A 818 -7.66 12.24 6.49
C ILE A 818 -8.00 13.67 6.91
N LEU A 819 -7.87 14.62 5.98
CA LEU A 819 -8.13 16.04 6.24
C LEU A 819 -9.62 16.31 6.48
N ASP A 820 -10.50 15.71 5.67
CA ASP A 820 -11.95 15.81 5.84
C ASP A 820 -12.42 15.22 7.17
N TYR A 821 -11.86 14.08 7.57
CA TYR A 821 -12.16 13.44 8.86
C TYR A 821 -11.77 14.35 10.03
N VAL A 822 -10.54 14.85 10.04
CA VAL A 822 -10.07 15.73 11.11
C VAL A 822 -10.84 17.04 11.16
N PHE A 823 -11.25 17.59 10.01
CA PHE A 823 -12.12 18.76 9.98
C PHE A 823 -13.45 18.51 10.71
N ASN A 824 -14.15 17.42 10.38
CA ASN A 824 -15.43 17.08 11.00
C ASN A 824 -15.26 16.71 12.49
N TYR A 825 -14.20 15.98 12.84
CA TYR A 825 -13.93 15.56 14.21
C TYR A 825 -13.62 16.76 15.11
N LYS A 826 -12.83 17.74 14.62
CA LYS A 826 -12.57 18.99 15.35
C LYS A 826 -13.85 19.75 15.70
N GLN A 827 -14.79 19.84 14.75
CA GLN A 827 -16.07 20.52 15.00
C GLN A 827 -16.89 19.82 16.08
N ALA A 828 -16.83 18.48 16.14
CA ALA A 828 -17.54 17.68 17.13
C ALA A 828 -16.95 17.81 18.55
N ILE A 829 -15.61 17.89 18.69
CA ILE A 829 -14.96 17.83 20.01
C ILE A 829 -14.58 19.18 20.62
N GLN A 830 -14.56 20.28 19.85
CA GLN A 830 -14.04 21.59 20.31
C GLN A 830 -14.74 22.17 21.55
N HIS A 831 -15.95 21.69 21.88
CA HIS A 831 -16.71 22.09 23.07
C HIS A 831 -16.69 21.01 24.19
N HIS A 832 -16.04 19.87 23.97
CA HIS A 832 -16.03 18.74 24.89
C HIS A 832 -14.66 18.53 25.55
N ILE A 833 -14.44 19.19 26.69
CA ILE A 833 -13.14 19.26 27.39
C ILE A 833 -12.58 17.87 27.77
N PRO A 834 -13.35 16.93 28.37
CA PRO A 834 -12.81 15.61 28.72
C PRO A 834 -12.22 14.83 27.53
N VAL A 835 -12.88 14.84 26.37
CA VAL A 835 -12.38 14.20 25.14
C VAL A 835 -11.10 14.88 24.67
N CYS A 836 -11.04 16.21 24.72
CA CYS A 836 -9.83 16.95 24.35
C CYS A 836 -8.64 16.58 25.25
N SER A 837 -8.87 16.48 26.57
CA SER A 837 -7.85 16.08 27.55
C SER A 837 -7.37 14.64 27.31
N TRP A 838 -8.31 13.70 27.13
CA TRP A 838 -8.01 12.30 26.82
C TRP A 838 -7.20 12.17 25.51
N LEU A 839 -7.61 12.88 24.47
CA LEU A 839 -6.96 12.80 23.16
C LEU A 839 -5.54 13.38 23.21
N LEU A 840 -5.33 14.53 23.85
CA LEU A 840 -3.99 15.10 24.03
C LEU A 840 -3.09 14.17 24.85
N SER A 841 -3.64 13.52 25.89
CA SER A 841 -2.90 12.50 26.66
C SER A 841 -2.43 11.35 25.76
N GLY A 842 -3.31 10.82 24.89
CA GLY A 842 -2.96 9.76 23.94
C GLY A 842 -1.88 10.17 22.93
N PHE A 843 -1.83 11.44 22.53
CA PHE A 843 -0.73 11.96 21.70
C PHE A 843 0.61 12.03 22.45
N LEU A 844 0.58 12.26 23.76
CA LEU A 844 1.77 12.38 24.62
C LEU A 844 2.23 11.02 25.18
N GLU A 845 1.39 9.99 25.11
CA GLU A 845 1.76 8.63 25.48
C GLU A 845 2.91 8.10 24.61
N THR A 846 3.79 7.34 25.24
CA THR A 846 4.91 6.64 24.59
C THR A 846 4.64 5.14 24.71
N LYS A 847 4.44 4.44 23.59
CA LYS A 847 4.18 2.99 23.61
C LYS A 847 5.43 2.22 24.07
N GLU A 848 5.25 1.04 24.66
CA GLU A 848 6.35 0.20 25.11
C GLU A 848 7.33 -0.13 23.96
N GLY A 849 8.62 0.19 24.14
CA GLY A 849 9.65 -0.02 23.13
C GLY A 849 9.92 1.19 22.22
N GLU A 850 9.08 2.22 22.28
CA GLU A 850 9.31 3.48 21.56
C GLU A 850 10.01 4.51 22.45
N SER A 851 10.85 5.36 21.84
CA SER A 851 11.64 6.35 22.57
C SER A 851 11.00 7.74 22.62
N LYS A 852 9.88 7.94 21.90
CA LYS A 852 9.24 9.25 21.68
C LYS A 852 7.72 9.09 21.69
N SER A 853 7.02 10.14 22.11
CA SER A 853 5.55 10.20 22.09
C SER A 853 4.97 10.02 20.68
N LEU A 854 3.71 9.61 20.59
CA LEU A 854 2.99 9.46 19.32
C LEU A 854 2.97 10.78 18.52
N MET A 855 2.80 11.92 19.19
CA MET A 855 2.90 13.25 18.60
C MET A 855 4.20 13.43 17.81
N LEU A 856 5.34 13.10 18.42
CA LEU A 856 6.65 13.26 17.79
C LEU A 856 6.89 12.23 16.68
N GLN A 857 6.31 11.05 16.79
CA GLN A 857 6.34 10.05 15.72
C GLN A 857 5.59 10.53 14.49
N MET A 858 4.38 11.07 14.69
CA MET A 858 3.59 11.66 13.61
C MET A 858 4.32 12.84 12.98
N LEU A 859 4.82 13.80 13.77
CA LEU A 859 5.46 15.00 13.21
C LEU A 859 6.83 14.74 12.52
N PHE A 860 7.60 13.72 12.92
CA PHE A 860 8.97 13.52 12.41
C PHE A 860 9.23 12.23 11.64
N HIS A 861 8.48 11.16 11.89
CA HIS A 861 8.70 9.84 11.28
C HIS A 861 7.62 9.49 10.26
N CYS A 862 6.45 10.15 10.31
CA CYS A 862 5.42 9.99 9.29
C CYS A 862 5.84 10.65 7.97
N GLN A 863 5.84 9.86 6.90
CA GLN A 863 6.19 10.33 5.56
C GLN A 863 5.00 10.98 4.85
N VAL A 864 3.76 10.67 5.26
CA VAL A 864 2.51 11.22 4.71
C VAL A 864 2.33 12.65 5.21
N GLU A 865 2.32 13.62 4.30
CA GLU A 865 2.21 15.05 4.61
C GLU A 865 0.85 15.39 5.22
N GLU A 866 -0.22 14.85 4.64
CA GLU A 866 -1.60 15.05 5.06
C GLU A 866 -1.84 14.59 6.51
N THR A 867 -1.23 13.47 6.93
CA THR A 867 -1.25 13.00 8.33
C THR A 867 -0.52 13.96 9.27
N ARG A 868 0.61 14.55 8.85
CA ARG A 868 1.34 15.53 9.67
C ARG A 868 0.56 16.82 9.81
N GLU A 869 -0.04 17.29 8.73
CA GLU A 869 -0.91 18.47 8.72
C GLU A 869 -2.14 18.25 9.60
N SER A 870 -2.79 17.10 9.48
CA SER A 870 -3.97 16.75 10.28
C SER A 870 -3.64 16.67 11.77
N ALA A 871 -2.49 16.06 12.13
CA ALA A 871 -2.02 16.00 13.51
C ALA A 871 -1.71 17.38 14.07
N ALA A 872 -0.96 18.22 13.34
CA ALA A 872 -0.67 19.59 13.76
C ALA A 872 -1.94 20.42 13.93
N ALA A 873 -2.90 20.30 13.01
CA ALA A 873 -4.18 21.01 13.06
C ALA A 873 -5.08 20.57 14.22
N LEU A 874 -5.02 19.29 14.61
CA LEU A 874 -5.76 18.74 15.75
C LEU A 874 -5.10 19.16 17.08
N LEU A 875 -3.79 18.98 17.21
CA LEU A 875 -3.01 19.39 18.38
C LEU A 875 -3.12 20.89 18.67
N ALA A 876 -3.09 21.73 17.63
CA ALA A 876 -3.28 23.17 17.76
C ALA A 876 -4.68 23.52 18.29
N MET A 877 -5.72 22.80 17.86
CA MET A 877 -7.09 22.98 18.38
C MET A 877 -7.17 22.53 19.85
N LEU A 878 -6.63 21.36 20.18
CA LEU A 878 -6.60 20.83 21.55
C LEU A 878 -5.91 21.82 22.50
N PHE A 879 -4.79 22.40 22.08
CA PHE A 879 -4.10 23.43 22.87
C PHE A 879 -4.98 24.67 23.08
N LYS A 880 -5.62 25.19 22.02
CA LYS A 880 -6.50 26.37 22.11
C LYS A 880 -7.70 26.16 23.05
N VAL A 881 -8.20 24.93 23.14
CA VAL A 881 -9.33 24.57 24.03
C VAL A 881 -8.88 24.35 25.47
N LEU A 882 -7.77 23.62 25.69
CA LEU A 882 -7.33 23.24 27.04
C LEU A 882 -6.52 24.34 27.75
N PHE A 883 -5.72 25.12 27.01
CA PHE A 883 -4.83 26.11 27.61
C PHE A 883 -5.55 27.18 28.45
N PRO A 884 -6.70 27.75 28.03
CA PRO A 884 -7.43 28.72 28.86
C PRO A 884 -7.88 28.16 30.22
N ILE A 885 -8.10 26.84 30.30
CA ILE A 885 -8.52 26.13 31.52
C ILE A 885 -7.31 25.87 32.42
N GLU A 886 -6.21 25.44 31.81
CA GLU A 886 -4.95 25.12 32.49
C GLU A 886 -4.06 26.35 32.77
N ARG A 887 -4.51 27.56 32.40
CA ARG A 887 -3.69 28.80 32.37
C ARG A 887 -3.07 29.15 33.72
N GLU A 888 -3.82 29.02 34.81
CA GLU A 888 -3.33 29.31 36.17
C GLU A 888 -2.30 28.29 36.64
N GLU A 889 -2.55 26.99 36.39
CA GLU A 889 -1.60 25.93 36.71
C GLU A 889 -0.32 26.07 35.86
N PHE A 890 -0.47 26.43 34.58
CA PHE A 890 0.65 26.74 33.70
C PHE A 890 1.50 27.88 34.25
N LEU A 891 0.91 28.93 34.82
CA LEU A 891 1.67 30.02 35.46
C LEU A 891 2.47 29.52 36.66
N ASP A 892 1.91 28.66 37.49
CA ASP A 892 2.56 28.15 38.69
C ASP A 892 3.73 27.19 38.39
N PHE A 893 3.58 26.33 37.38
CA PHE A 893 4.65 25.46 36.91
C PHE A 893 5.66 26.18 36.01
N GLY A 894 5.18 27.06 35.13
CA GLY A 894 6.01 27.84 34.21
C GLY A 894 6.94 28.81 34.95
N LYS A 895 6.50 29.42 36.05
CA LYS A 895 7.38 30.22 36.93
C LYS A 895 8.53 29.39 37.48
N LYS A 896 8.33 28.12 37.82
CA LYS A 896 9.40 27.25 38.34
C LYS A 896 10.44 26.91 37.27
N ASP A 897 10.03 26.77 36.01
CA ASP A 897 10.94 26.60 34.87
C ASP A 897 11.77 27.88 34.57
N MET A 898 11.24 29.06 34.95
CA MET A 898 11.90 30.35 34.71
C MET A 898 13.02 30.69 35.72
N PHE A 899 13.21 29.91 36.80
CA PHE A 899 14.07 30.29 37.93
C PHE A 899 15.25 29.36 38.26
N ASP A 900 15.56 28.29 37.51
CA ASP A 900 16.75 27.47 37.82
C ASP A 900 17.23 26.58 36.65
N ASP A 901 18.47 26.77 36.18
CA ASP A 901 19.10 25.95 35.12
C ASP A 901 19.78 24.67 35.66
N GLU A 902 20.12 24.60 36.96
CA GLU A 902 20.90 23.49 37.54
C GLU A 902 20.05 22.41 38.23
N THR A 903 18.78 22.72 38.53
CA THR A 903 17.88 21.81 39.29
C THR A 903 16.87 21.05 38.41
N ILE A 904 16.80 21.37 37.11
CA ILE A 904 15.91 20.77 36.10
C ILE A 904 16.04 19.23 36.06
N PHE A 905 17.26 18.69 36.03
CA PHE A 905 17.46 17.25 35.83
C PHE A 905 17.12 16.37 37.05
N ARG A 906 17.12 16.91 38.27
CA ARG A 906 16.82 16.14 39.51
C ARG A 906 15.38 16.28 39.98
N TYR A 907 14.67 17.33 39.60
CA TYR A 907 13.28 17.58 40.01
C TYR A 907 12.26 16.92 39.07
N HIS A 908 12.59 16.75 37.78
CA HIS A 908 11.67 16.23 36.76
C HIS A 908 11.16 14.80 37.01
N LYS A 909 11.98 13.89 37.57
CA LYS A 909 11.58 12.48 37.75
C LYS A 909 10.52 12.23 38.85
N LYS A 910 10.13 13.24 39.64
CA LYS A 910 9.16 13.10 40.76
C LYS A 910 7.88 13.92 40.61
N THR A 911 7.79 14.84 39.65
CA THR A 911 6.66 15.79 39.51
C THR A 911 6.09 15.90 38.09
N GLU A 912 6.57 15.08 37.14
CA GLU A 912 6.09 15.06 35.74
C GLU A 912 4.62 14.67 35.59
N ASP A 913 4.09 13.82 36.47
CA ASP A 913 2.70 13.36 36.34
C ASP A 913 1.68 14.48 36.60
N ALA A 914 2.01 15.45 37.47
CA ALA A 914 1.09 16.50 37.92
C ALA A 914 1.14 17.82 37.11
N ALA A 915 1.96 17.91 36.06
CA ALA A 915 2.00 19.10 35.21
C ALA A 915 0.78 19.18 34.27
N PRO A 916 0.33 20.39 33.86
CA PRO A 916 -0.74 20.54 32.87
C PRO A 916 -0.39 19.90 31.52
N LEU A 917 -1.36 19.34 30.81
CA LEU A 917 -1.13 18.63 29.55
C LEU A 917 -0.55 19.55 28.47
N THR A 918 -1.01 20.81 28.43
CA THR A 918 -0.50 21.82 27.50
C THR A 918 0.99 22.15 27.75
N LEU A 919 1.43 22.15 29.01
CA LEU A 919 2.84 22.32 29.37
C LEU A 919 3.66 21.08 29.02
N LYS A 920 3.13 19.87 29.25
CA LYS A 920 3.79 18.62 28.83
C LYS A 920 4.00 18.60 27.31
N MET A 921 3.00 19.00 26.52
CA MET A 921 3.14 19.12 25.08
C MET A 921 4.24 20.09 24.67
N ILE A 922 4.28 21.30 25.26
CA ILE A 922 5.33 22.28 24.98
C ILE A 922 6.72 21.72 25.31
N ARG A 923 6.88 21.09 26.48
CA ARG A 923 8.17 20.50 26.90
C ARG A 923 8.61 19.38 25.96
N ASP A 924 7.70 18.51 25.55
CA ASP A 924 7.98 17.42 24.63
C ASP A 924 8.43 17.96 23.26
N LEU A 925 7.72 18.97 22.71
CA LEU A 925 8.13 19.67 21.49
C LEU A 925 9.53 20.29 21.63
N LEU A 926 9.80 21.00 22.73
CA LEU A 926 11.09 21.67 22.95
C LEU A 926 12.26 20.69 23.16
N SER A 927 12.01 19.50 23.73
CA SER A 927 13.01 18.47 23.96
C SER A 927 13.69 18.00 22.65
N THR A 928 12.95 18.08 21.53
CA THR A 928 13.39 17.56 20.23
C THR A 928 14.28 18.50 19.42
N PHE A 929 14.51 19.74 19.88
CA PHE A 929 15.23 20.77 19.11
C PHE A 929 16.61 20.31 18.61
N LYS A 930 17.32 19.51 19.40
CA LYS A 930 18.65 18.98 19.04
C LYS A 930 18.60 17.98 17.87
N TYR A 931 17.46 17.36 17.63
CA TYR A 931 17.26 16.34 16.61
C TYR A 931 16.60 16.88 15.33
N LEU A 932 16.05 18.10 15.34
CA LEU A 932 15.41 18.74 14.18
C LEU A 932 16.24 18.69 12.88
N PRO A 933 17.58 18.91 12.90
CA PRO A 933 18.38 18.82 11.67
C PRO A 933 18.39 17.43 11.01
N PHE A 934 18.10 16.36 11.75
CA PHE A 934 18.00 15.01 11.20
C PHE A 934 16.67 14.75 10.49
N HIS A 935 15.64 15.55 10.77
CA HIS A 935 14.27 15.41 10.27
C HIS A 935 13.83 16.57 9.37
N TRP A 936 14.79 17.29 8.75
CA TRP A 936 14.53 18.54 8.00
C TRP A 936 13.53 18.41 6.84
N ARG A 937 13.30 17.20 6.32
CA ARG A 937 12.33 16.94 5.25
C ARG A 937 10.88 17.00 5.72
N HIS A 938 10.63 16.87 7.03
CA HIS A 938 9.28 16.69 7.58
C HIS A 938 8.96 17.67 8.73
N PHE A 939 9.90 18.53 9.14
CA PHE A 939 9.73 19.40 10.31
C PHE A 939 8.82 20.64 10.09
N SER A 940 8.21 20.79 8.92
CA SER A 940 7.47 22.01 8.54
C SER A 940 6.22 22.15 9.42
N GLU A 941 5.47 21.05 9.55
CA GLU A 941 4.25 20.96 10.35
C GLU A 941 4.53 21.09 11.86
N TYR A 942 5.75 20.73 12.31
CA TYR A 942 6.21 20.99 13.67
C TYR A 942 6.27 22.50 13.96
N PHE A 943 6.81 23.30 13.04
CA PHE A 943 6.83 24.76 13.21
C PHE A 943 5.46 25.39 13.02
N LEU A 944 4.59 24.79 12.20
CA LEU A 944 3.18 25.19 12.11
C LEU A 944 2.49 25.05 13.47
N LEU A 945 2.66 23.90 14.14
CA LEU A 945 2.10 23.67 15.48
C LEU A 945 2.64 24.67 16.51
N LEU A 946 3.97 24.88 16.58
CA LEU A 946 4.56 25.87 17.50
C LEU A 946 4.05 27.29 17.24
N ARG A 947 3.88 27.67 15.97
CA ARG A 947 3.31 28.96 15.57
C ARG A 947 1.86 29.10 16.05
N GLU A 948 1.03 28.09 15.83
CA GLU A 948 -0.37 28.11 16.30
C GLU A 948 -0.48 28.16 17.82
N ILE A 949 0.42 27.47 18.54
CA ILE A 949 0.55 27.56 20.00
C ILE A 949 0.91 28.99 20.42
N CYS A 950 1.86 29.64 19.76
CA CYS A 950 2.23 31.05 20.02
C CYS A 950 1.11 32.05 19.74
N LEU A 951 0.27 31.77 18.74
CA LEU A 951 -0.89 32.60 18.39
C LEU A 951 -1.98 32.54 19.47
N SER A 952 -2.00 31.48 20.27
CA SER A 952 -3.12 31.18 21.16
C SER A 952 -3.21 32.10 22.38
N ASP A 953 -2.08 32.41 23.05
CA ASP A 953 -2.07 33.30 24.24
C ASP A 953 -0.72 34.06 24.37
N PRO A 954 -0.74 35.36 24.74
CA PRO A 954 0.49 36.13 25.01
C PRO A 954 1.44 35.54 26.06
N LEU A 955 0.91 34.85 27.07
CA LEU A 955 1.70 34.21 28.13
C LEU A 955 2.65 33.14 27.57
N ILE A 956 2.20 32.41 26.56
CA ILE A 956 3.02 31.39 25.88
C ILE A 956 4.18 32.03 25.12
N ARG A 957 3.95 33.18 24.48
CA ARG A 957 5.03 33.93 23.84
C ARG A 957 6.05 34.34 24.89
N SER A 958 5.61 34.90 26.02
CA SER A 958 6.50 35.24 27.14
C SER A 958 7.31 34.03 27.62
N TYR A 959 6.69 32.86 27.79
CA TYR A 959 7.39 31.63 28.17
C TYR A 959 8.45 31.23 27.13
N PHE A 960 8.13 31.26 25.84
CA PHE A 960 9.08 30.94 24.77
C PHE A 960 10.26 31.91 24.70
N LEU A 961 10.04 33.19 25.01
CA LEU A 961 11.12 34.16 25.14
C LEU A 961 12.02 33.83 26.34
N HIS A 962 11.44 33.43 27.49
CA HIS A 962 12.21 33.05 28.68
C HIS A 962 13.05 31.78 28.50
N VAL A 963 12.57 30.76 27.79
CA VAL A 963 13.35 29.53 27.49
C VAL A 963 14.39 29.71 26.37
N ASN A 964 14.65 30.96 25.96
CA ASN A 964 15.59 31.34 24.90
C ASN A 964 15.34 30.59 23.58
N LEU A 965 14.07 30.55 23.13
CA LEU A 965 13.71 29.86 21.89
C LEU A 965 14.22 30.60 20.64
N VAL A 966 14.19 31.94 20.65
CA VAL A 966 14.54 32.79 19.50
C VAL A 966 15.96 32.51 18.96
N PRO A 967 17.03 32.49 19.79
CA PRO A 967 18.37 32.12 19.32
C PRO A 967 18.45 30.72 18.71
N LYS A 968 17.77 29.74 19.33
CA LYS A 968 17.74 28.35 18.84
C LYS A 968 17.11 28.24 17.45
N LEU A 969 16.05 29.02 17.19
CA LEU A 969 15.40 29.09 15.88
C LEU A 969 16.31 29.77 14.83
N PHE A 970 17.02 30.84 15.20
CA PHE A 970 18.01 31.47 14.33
C PHE A 970 19.18 30.52 14.01
N ASP A 971 19.70 29.83 15.01
CA ASP A 971 20.76 28.82 14.83
C ASP A 971 20.33 27.73 13.86
N LEU A 972 19.09 27.24 14.00
CA LEU A 972 18.55 26.24 13.09
C LEU A 972 18.39 26.79 11.66
N PHE A 973 17.85 28.00 11.52
CA PHE A 973 17.70 28.63 10.21
C PHE A 973 19.06 28.88 9.53
N LEU A 974 20.07 29.36 10.27
CA LEU A 974 21.41 29.67 9.76
C LEU A 974 22.26 28.42 9.52
N GLY A 975 22.02 27.31 10.22
CA GLY A 975 22.72 26.05 9.98
C GLY A 975 24.22 26.20 10.19
N GLU A 976 25.04 25.73 9.25
CA GLU A 976 26.52 25.82 9.29
C GLU A 976 27.03 27.27 9.30
N ASP A 977 26.22 28.22 8.83
CA ASP A 977 26.60 29.63 8.79
C ASP A 977 26.30 30.36 10.12
N SER A 978 25.78 29.67 11.14
CA SER A 978 25.51 30.28 12.45
C SER A 978 26.81 30.70 13.15
N PRO A 979 26.89 31.95 13.66
CA PRO A 979 28.06 32.42 14.40
C PRO A 979 28.14 31.84 15.83
N THR A 980 27.05 31.23 16.32
CA THR A 980 26.88 30.76 17.70
C THR A 980 26.97 29.25 17.86
N SER A 981 26.85 28.46 16.78
CA SER A 981 26.87 27.00 16.84
C SER A 981 27.92 26.37 15.93
N SER A 982 28.91 25.69 16.51
CA SER A 982 30.02 25.05 15.81
C SER A 982 29.74 23.61 15.31
N ARG A 983 28.49 23.11 15.47
CA ARG A 983 28.14 21.68 15.26
C ARG A 983 26.79 21.42 14.59
N THR A 984 26.25 22.35 13.81
CA THR A 984 25.00 22.14 13.06
C THR A 984 25.27 21.35 11.77
N ARG A 985 24.51 20.26 11.57
CA ARG A 985 24.61 19.42 10.35
C ARG A 985 24.01 20.17 9.16
N LYS A 986 24.62 20.03 7.98
CA LYS A 986 24.03 20.48 6.71
C LYS A 986 22.63 19.91 6.49
N MET A 987 21.65 20.80 6.30
CA MET A 987 20.27 20.46 5.91
C MET A 987 20.05 20.80 4.43
N GLY A 988 19.27 19.98 3.73
CA GLY A 988 19.06 20.08 2.29
C GLY A 988 20.10 19.33 1.47
N ASP A 989 19.69 18.92 0.27
CA ASP A 989 20.53 18.27 -0.73
C ASP A 989 20.44 18.99 -2.09
N LYS A 990 20.93 18.36 -3.16
CA LYS A 990 20.95 18.95 -4.51
C LYS A 990 19.54 19.13 -5.11
N PHE A 991 18.57 18.32 -4.67
CA PHE A 991 17.24 18.25 -5.25
C PHE A 991 16.16 18.88 -4.35
N SER A 992 16.39 18.90 -3.05
CA SER A 992 15.40 19.31 -2.06
C SER A 992 16.02 20.21 -0.98
N HIS A 993 15.27 21.25 -0.62
CA HIS A 993 15.67 22.25 0.38
C HIS A 993 14.72 22.22 1.58
N PRO A 994 15.21 22.53 2.79
CA PRO A 994 14.36 22.62 3.97
C PRO A 994 13.30 23.73 3.81
N ASN A 995 12.05 23.40 4.15
CA ASN A 995 10.94 24.36 4.16
C ASN A 995 10.93 25.11 5.50
N PHE A 996 11.42 26.35 5.49
CA PHE A 996 11.46 27.23 6.68
C PHE A 996 10.26 28.19 6.79
N SER A 997 9.22 28.04 5.97
CA SER A 997 8.11 29.01 5.91
C SER A 997 7.47 29.25 7.29
N HIS A 998 7.04 28.18 7.97
CA HIS A 998 6.43 28.29 9.29
C HIS A 998 7.43 28.66 10.39
N LEU A 999 8.70 28.27 10.26
CA LEU A 999 9.77 28.69 11.19
C LEU A 999 9.97 30.21 11.15
N LEU A 1000 10.04 30.81 9.96
CA LEU A 1000 10.19 32.25 9.79
C LEU A 1000 8.97 33.01 10.30
N SER A 1001 7.78 32.46 10.12
CA SER A 1001 6.55 33.04 10.66
C SER A 1001 6.53 33.00 12.19
N LEU A 1002 6.96 31.89 12.81
CA LEU A 1002 7.15 31.76 14.25
C LEU A 1002 8.19 32.76 14.78
N LEU A 1003 9.34 32.87 14.11
CA LEU A 1003 10.38 33.85 14.44
C LEU A 1003 9.82 35.28 14.38
N SER A 1004 9.11 35.63 13.32
CA SER A 1004 8.52 36.95 13.14
C SER A 1004 7.57 37.31 14.28
N MET A 1005 6.68 36.39 14.65
CA MET A 1005 5.77 36.60 15.77
C MET A 1005 6.49 36.79 17.11
N LEU A 1006 7.46 35.95 17.44
CA LEU A 1006 8.20 36.04 18.70
C LEU A 1006 9.02 37.34 18.76
N MET A 1007 9.63 37.74 17.64
CA MET A 1007 10.42 38.96 17.53
C MET A 1007 9.56 40.22 17.67
N CYS A 1008 8.41 40.25 17.00
CA CYS A 1008 7.45 41.36 17.10
C CYS A 1008 6.71 41.39 18.45
N THR A 1009 6.92 40.42 19.35
CA THR A 1009 6.42 40.47 20.73
C THR A 1009 7.35 41.28 21.65
N TYR A 1010 8.61 41.52 21.26
CA TYR A 1010 9.49 42.41 22.02
C TYR A 1010 9.12 43.87 21.77
N ARG A 1011 9.13 44.70 22.82
CA ARG A 1011 8.92 46.14 22.68
C ARG A 1011 10.11 46.78 21.96
N SER A 1012 9.86 47.69 21.02
CA SER A 1012 10.93 48.54 20.49
C SER A 1012 11.40 49.50 21.60
N PRO A 1013 12.71 49.67 21.85
CA PRO A 1013 13.20 50.55 22.92
C PRO A 1013 12.81 52.03 22.79
N PHE A 1014 12.20 52.44 21.68
CA PHE A 1014 11.95 53.83 21.28
C PHE A 1014 10.48 54.12 20.92
N GLU A 1015 9.53 53.30 21.37
CA GLU A 1015 8.11 53.70 21.36
C GLU A 1015 7.93 54.92 22.27
N CYS A 1016 7.50 56.06 21.70
CA CYS A 1016 7.21 57.30 22.43
C CYS A 1016 6.34 57.01 23.66
N GLU A 1017 6.70 57.61 24.80
CA GLU A 1017 5.90 57.54 26.03
C GLU A 1017 4.65 58.46 25.98
N ASP A 1018 4.41 59.15 24.87
CA ASP A 1018 3.40 60.20 24.74
C ASP A 1018 2.43 59.87 23.59
N ASP A 1019 1.31 59.19 23.89
CA ASP A 1019 0.16 59.08 22.98
C ASP A 1019 -1.14 59.40 23.77
N ASP A 1020 -1.35 60.69 24.04
CA ASP A 1020 -2.64 61.27 24.44
C ASP A 1020 -3.20 62.23 23.36
N ASP A 1021 -2.61 62.30 22.16
CA ASP A 1021 -3.06 63.22 21.11
C ASP A 1021 -3.85 62.53 19.98
N GLU A 1022 -5.09 63.04 19.80
CA GLU A 1022 -6.06 62.69 18.77
C GLU A 1022 -5.50 62.85 17.33
N TYR A 1023 -5.32 61.73 16.62
CA TYR A 1023 -5.28 61.70 15.16
C TYR A 1023 -6.41 60.81 14.62
N GLU A 1024 -7.32 61.45 13.88
CA GLU A 1024 -8.54 60.93 13.25
C GLU A 1024 -8.27 60.27 11.88
N ASP A 1025 -7.58 59.13 11.84
CA ASP A 1025 -7.64 58.25 10.65
C ASP A 1025 -7.46 56.77 11.06
N GLU A 1026 -8.57 56.04 11.18
CA GLU A 1026 -8.59 54.64 11.63
C GLU A 1026 -8.12 53.64 10.56
N GLU A 1027 -8.14 53.99 9.27
CA GLU A 1027 -7.71 53.08 8.19
C GLU A 1027 -6.18 52.93 8.07
N GLU A 1028 -5.38 53.93 8.48
CA GLU A 1028 -3.91 53.82 8.48
C GLU A 1028 -3.35 53.17 9.75
N LYS A 1029 -3.99 53.37 10.90
CA LYS A 1029 -3.69 52.64 12.16
C LYS A 1029 -3.79 51.11 11.98
N SER A 1030 -4.70 50.65 11.12
CA SER A 1030 -4.91 49.22 10.83
C SER A 1030 -3.73 48.54 10.09
N ARG A 1031 -2.92 49.26 9.31
CA ARG A 1031 -1.92 48.64 8.42
C ARG A 1031 -0.61 48.27 9.10
N PHE A 1032 -0.27 48.93 10.20
CA PHE A 1032 1.02 48.76 10.89
C PHE A 1032 0.92 48.86 12.42
N GLN A 1033 -0.21 48.52 13.04
CA GLN A 1033 -0.30 48.33 14.49
C GLN A 1033 0.69 47.23 14.94
N LEU A 1034 1.92 47.65 15.22
CA LEU A 1034 2.89 46.96 16.07
C LEU A 1034 2.21 46.83 17.42
N ALA A 1035 2.11 45.59 17.93
CA ALA A 1035 1.23 45.26 19.05
C ALA A 1035 1.49 46.15 20.30
N SER A 1036 0.63 47.15 20.50
CA SER A 1036 0.67 48.16 21.58
C SER A 1036 0.39 47.60 22.98
N HIS A 1037 0.37 46.27 23.12
CA HIS A 1037 0.12 45.56 24.39
C HIS A 1037 1.15 44.46 24.63
N SER A 1038 2.42 44.75 24.32
CA SER A 1038 3.53 43.82 24.56
C SER A 1038 4.11 44.00 25.97
N PRO A 1039 4.42 42.92 26.72
CA PRO A 1039 5.13 43.03 27.99
C PRO A 1039 6.48 43.72 27.76
N GLY A 1040 6.96 44.53 28.71
CA GLY A 1040 8.18 45.36 28.62
C GLY A 1040 9.51 44.61 28.51
N ILE A 1041 9.55 43.50 27.77
CA ILE A 1041 10.72 42.67 27.50
C ILE A 1041 11.44 43.29 26.31
N ILE A 1042 12.69 43.69 26.52
CA ILE A 1042 13.59 44.19 25.47
C ILE A 1042 14.36 43.02 24.87
N LEU A 1043 14.46 42.97 23.54
CA LEU A 1043 15.24 41.94 22.85
C LEU A 1043 16.74 42.16 23.14
N PRO A 1044 17.49 41.14 23.62
CA PRO A 1044 18.92 41.30 23.85
C PRO A 1044 19.67 41.70 22.57
N ASP A 1045 20.64 42.62 22.68
CA ASP A 1045 21.43 43.12 21.55
C ASP A 1045 22.14 42.02 20.75
N GLN A 1046 22.48 40.91 21.42
CA GLN A 1046 23.07 39.73 20.79
C GLN A 1046 22.11 39.11 19.77
N HIS A 1047 20.80 39.07 20.06
CA HIS A 1047 19.79 38.50 19.17
C HIS A 1047 19.51 39.45 18.00
N VAL A 1048 19.43 40.76 18.26
CA VAL A 1048 19.32 41.80 17.22
C VAL A 1048 20.48 41.68 16.23
N SER A 1049 21.70 41.51 16.75
CA SER A 1049 22.92 41.37 15.94
C SER A 1049 22.93 40.11 15.07
N LEU A 1050 22.25 39.03 15.47
CA LEU A 1050 22.08 37.83 14.64
C LEU A 1050 21.15 38.08 13.45
N VAL A 1051 20.02 38.77 13.67
CA VAL A 1051 19.03 39.08 12.61
C VAL A 1051 19.60 40.06 11.60
N LEU A 1052 20.31 41.09 12.08
CA LEU A 1052 20.95 42.11 11.26
C LEU A 1052 22.33 41.67 10.71
N SER A 1053 22.64 40.36 10.73
CA SER A 1053 23.90 39.84 10.23
C SER A 1053 23.90 39.69 8.70
N LYS A 1054 25.05 39.93 8.07
CA LYS A 1054 25.26 39.68 6.63
C LYS A 1054 24.89 38.25 6.21
N THR A 1055 25.13 37.28 7.10
CA THR A 1055 24.80 35.88 6.89
C THR A 1055 23.30 35.64 6.78
N PHE A 1056 22.51 36.18 7.72
CA PHE A 1056 21.06 36.07 7.69
C PHE A 1056 20.50 36.75 6.43
N VAL A 1057 21.03 37.93 6.09
CA VAL A 1057 20.62 38.69 4.90
C VAL A 1057 20.83 37.89 3.62
N LYS A 1058 22.00 37.25 3.48
CA LYS A 1058 22.30 36.40 2.32
C LYS A 1058 21.38 35.18 2.24
N LYS A 1059 21.05 34.58 3.39
CA LYS A 1059 20.29 33.33 3.45
C LYS A 1059 18.79 33.51 3.21
N PHE A 1060 18.17 34.60 3.69
CA PHE A 1060 16.74 34.83 3.46
C PHE A 1060 16.41 35.02 1.98
N SER A 1061 17.35 35.50 1.15
CA SER A 1061 17.11 35.72 -0.29
C SER A 1061 16.67 34.46 -1.04
N LYS A 1062 16.90 33.29 -0.45
CA LYS A 1062 16.54 31.97 -0.98
C LYS A 1062 15.22 31.44 -0.41
N THR A 1063 14.54 32.19 0.46
CA THR A 1063 13.30 31.76 1.11
C THR A 1063 12.08 32.31 0.38
N GLN A 1064 10.94 31.63 0.55
CA GLN A 1064 9.67 32.03 -0.07
C GLN A 1064 8.82 32.93 0.84
N ASN A 1065 9.17 33.05 2.13
CA ASN A 1065 8.39 33.80 3.12
C ASN A 1065 9.03 35.17 3.43
N LEU A 1066 9.02 36.05 2.43
CA LEU A 1066 9.59 37.40 2.53
C LEU A 1066 8.72 38.36 3.35
N GLU A 1067 7.42 38.09 3.48
CA GLU A 1067 6.49 38.95 4.23
C GLU A 1067 6.81 38.95 5.73
N ASP A 1068 6.98 37.77 6.33
CA ASP A 1068 7.30 37.64 7.75
C ASP A 1068 8.70 38.18 8.08
N VAL A 1069 9.67 37.99 7.17
CA VAL A 1069 11.02 38.56 7.28
C VAL A 1069 10.97 40.09 7.21
N ASN A 1070 10.17 40.64 6.30
CA ASN A 1070 10.00 42.09 6.19
C ASN A 1070 9.38 42.69 7.47
N ARG A 1071 8.38 42.03 8.06
CA ARG A 1071 7.79 42.46 9.34
C ARG A 1071 8.84 42.54 10.45
N MET A 1072 9.74 41.56 10.54
CA MET A 1072 10.84 41.57 11.52
C MET A 1072 11.76 42.77 11.34
N PHE A 1073 12.18 43.06 10.11
CA PHE A 1073 13.09 44.17 9.84
C PHE A 1073 12.41 45.53 10.06
N CYS A 1074 11.17 45.67 9.62
CA CYS A 1074 10.37 46.87 9.87
C CYS A 1074 10.22 47.14 11.38
N HIS A 1075 9.90 46.11 12.16
CA HIS A 1075 9.81 46.17 13.62
C HIS A 1075 11.12 46.63 14.27
N LEU A 1076 12.26 46.09 13.83
CA LEU A 1076 13.57 46.43 14.39
C LEU A 1076 14.08 47.83 13.99
N CYS A 1077 13.70 48.34 12.82
CA CYS A 1077 14.19 49.62 12.29
C CYS A 1077 13.26 50.81 12.62
N PHE A 1078 12.01 50.56 13.01
CA PHE A 1078 11.05 51.61 13.35
C PHE A 1078 11.58 52.49 14.50
N ASN A 1079 11.73 53.79 14.24
CA ASN A 1079 12.32 54.78 15.16
C ASN A 1079 13.71 54.39 15.72
N ASN A 1080 14.46 53.52 15.04
CA ASN A 1080 15.77 53.07 15.51
C ASN A 1080 16.87 53.33 14.47
N GLN A 1081 17.64 54.40 14.70
CA GLN A 1081 18.73 54.81 13.82
C GLN A 1081 19.85 53.76 13.76
N GLU A 1082 20.25 53.19 14.91
CA GLU A 1082 21.35 52.24 14.97
C GLU A 1082 21.06 50.95 14.16
N ASN A 1083 19.84 50.42 14.27
CA ASN A 1083 19.42 49.25 13.50
C ASN A 1083 19.28 49.58 12.01
N THR A 1084 18.76 50.77 11.68
CA THR A 1084 18.66 51.26 10.31
C THR A 1084 20.04 51.37 9.66
N ASP A 1085 21.02 51.97 10.35
CA ASP A 1085 22.40 52.13 9.88
C ASP A 1085 23.15 50.80 9.74
N ARG A 1086 22.80 49.79 10.55
CA ARG A 1086 23.35 48.44 10.43
C ARG A 1086 22.73 47.67 9.26
N PHE A 1087 21.42 47.78 9.06
CA PHE A 1087 20.67 46.93 8.13
C PHE A 1087 20.66 47.46 6.69
N LEU A 1088 20.38 48.75 6.51
CA LEU A 1088 20.18 49.34 5.19
C LEU A 1088 21.41 49.16 4.27
N PRO A 1089 22.66 49.41 4.73
CA PRO A 1089 23.84 49.17 3.91
C PRO A 1089 24.03 47.70 3.53
N LEU A 1090 23.65 46.73 4.38
CA LEU A 1090 23.79 45.30 4.08
C LEU A 1090 22.87 44.87 2.94
N VAL A 1091 21.62 45.36 2.93
CA VAL A 1091 20.66 45.08 1.86
C VAL A 1091 21.14 45.70 0.54
N LEU A 1092 21.60 46.95 0.58
CA LEU A 1092 22.14 47.66 -0.58
C LEU A 1092 23.41 46.98 -1.12
N GLU A 1093 24.30 46.51 -0.25
CA GLU A 1093 25.48 45.72 -0.63
C GLU A 1093 25.08 44.41 -1.33
N GLN A 1094 24.02 43.73 -0.88
CA GLN A 1094 23.53 42.53 -1.57
C GLN A 1094 22.91 42.85 -2.94
N ILE A 1095 22.20 43.97 -3.09
CA ILE A 1095 21.69 44.43 -4.40
C ILE A 1095 22.85 44.70 -5.36
N HIS A 1096 23.90 45.36 -4.88
CA HIS A 1096 25.10 45.65 -5.68
C HIS A 1096 25.82 44.38 -6.16
N ASN A 1097 25.87 43.34 -5.32
CA ASN A 1097 26.58 42.10 -5.61
C ASN A 1097 25.72 41.00 -6.25
N ALA A 1098 24.40 41.19 -6.38
CA ALA A 1098 23.49 40.18 -6.92
C ALA A 1098 23.43 40.17 -8.45
N GLU A 1099 23.22 38.99 -9.03
CA GLU A 1099 22.85 38.88 -10.45
C GLU A 1099 21.44 39.43 -10.70
N HIS A 1100 21.11 39.72 -11.97
CA HIS A 1100 19.88 40.44 -12.34
C HIS A 1100 18.56 39.86 -11.80
N ASP A 1101 18.45 38.53 -11.67
CA ASP A 1101 17.28 37.86 -11.09
C ASP A 1101 17.36 37.72 -9.57
N GLY A 1102 18.57 37.75 -8.99
CA GLY A 1102 18.82 37.64 -7.55
C GLY A 1102 18.56 38.94 -6.76
N MET A 1103 18.36 40.07 -7.43
CA MET A 1103 18.05 41.36 -6.76
C MET A 1103 16.63 41.45 -6.21
N ARG A 1104 15.68 40.71 -6.78
CA ARG A 1104 14.24 40.92 -6.52
C ARG A 1104 13.82 40.70 -5.05
N PRO A 1105 14.33 39.67 -4.32
CA PRO A 1105 14.02 39.50 -2.90
C PRO A 1105 14.49 40.67 -2.02
N PHE A 1106 15.61 41.30 -2.37
CA PHE A 1106 16.14 42.45 -1.63
C PHE A 1106 15.32 43.71 -1.90
N PHE A 1107 14.86 43.92 -3.13
CA PHE A 1107 13.91 44.98 -3.46
C PHE A 1107 12.56 44.81 -2.76
N ALA A 1108 12.08 43.57 -2.63
CA ALA A 1108 10.85 43.29 -1.89
C ALA A 1108 10.95 43.71 -0.41
N ILE A 1109 12.10 43.56 0.24
CA ILE A 1109 12.30 44.01 1.63
C ILE A 1109 12.56 45.52 1.73
N LEU A 1110 13.28 46.08 0.76
CA LEU A 1110 13.60 47.50 0.75
C LEU A 1110 12.35 48.37 0.58
N LEU A 1111 11.37 47.93 -0.23
CA LEU A 1111 10.14 48.67 -0.51
C LEU A 1111 9.38 49.04 0.79
N PRO A 1112 9.00 48.10 1.68
CA PRO A 1112 8.31 48.44 2.93
C PRO A 1112 9.19 49.21 3.93
N LEU A 1113 10.51 48.96 3.95
CA LEU A 1113 11.43 49.68 4.84
C LEU A 1113 11.51 51.19 4.51
N LEU A 1114 11.42 51.54 3.22
CA LEU A 1114 11.36 52.95 2.76
C LEU A 1114 9.96 53.57 2.91
N ASP A 1115 8.92 52.74 2.96
CA ASP A 1115 7.54 53.15 3.21
C ASP A 1115 7.19 53.25 4.71
N LEU A 1116 8.13 52.97 5.62
CA LEU A 1116 7.91 53.07 7.07
C LEU A 1116 7.59 54.52 7.49
N PRO A 1117 6.42 54.78 8.09
CA PRO A 1117 6.00 56.13 8.49
C PRO A 1117 6.60 56.49 9.86
N ASP A 1118 7.89 56.80 9.88
CA ASP A 1118 8.61 57.20 11.09
C ASP A 1118 9.55 58.39 10.83
N VAL A 1119 10.18 58.94 11.87
CA VAL A 1119 11.03 60.14 11.74
C VAL A 1119 12.28 59.94 10.88
N LEU A 1120 12.64 58.69 10.56
CA LEU A 1120 13.84 58.33 9.79
C LEU A 1120 13.53 58.01 8.33
N GLN A 1121 12.27 58.15 7.90
CA GLN A 1121 11.84 57.79 6.55
C GLN A 1121 12.61 58.56 5.47
N GLU A 1122 12.75 59.87 5.63
CA GLU A 1122 13.46 60.75 4.69
C GLU A 1122 14.94 60.35 4.56
N ASP A 1123 15.62 60.12 5.69
CA ASP A 1123 17.03 59.71 5.74
C ASP A 1123 17.26 58.34 5.09
N ARG A 1124 16.35 57.38 5.33
CA ARG A 1124 16.38 56.05 4.68
C ARG A 1124 16.21 56.16 3.17
N VAL A 1125 15.25 56.96 2.70
CA VAL A 1125 15.01 57.17 1.27
C VAL A 1125 16.21 57.82 0.61
N SER A 1126 16.75 58.90 1.19
CA SER A 1126 17.92 59.61 0.65
C SER A 1126 19.13 58.68 0.50
N THR A 1127 19.43 57.89 1.54
CA THR A 1127 20.55 56.93 1.55
C THR A 1127 20.34 55.80 0.52
N ALA A 1128 19.17 55.17 0.52
CA ALA A 1128 18.88 54.05 -0.36
C ALA A 1128 18.87 54.45 -1.84
N MET A 1129 18.25 55.58 -2.17
CA MET A 1129 18.15 56.07 -3.55
C MET A 1129 19.51 56.47 -4.13
N SER A 1130 20.35 57.10 -3.31
CA SER A 1130 21.73 57.45 -3.70
C SER A 1130 22.58 56.21 -4.01
N GLU A 1131 22.52 55.17 -3.17
CA GLU A 1131 23.29 53.94 -3.37
C GLU A 1131 22.76 53.06 -4.51
N ILE A 1132 21.43 52.99 -4.69
CA ILE A 1132 20.83 52.33 -5.85
C ILE A 1132 21.30 53.01 -7.13
N TRP A 1133 21.34 54.34 -7.15
CA TRP A 1133 21.83 55.09 -8.30
C TRP A 1133 23.31 54.81 -8.58
N ASN A 1134 24.18 54.86 -7.56
CA ASN A 1134 25.60 54.49 -7.69
C ASN A 1134 25.77 53.09 -8.30
N THR A 1135 24.93 52.15 -7.87
CA THR A 1135 24.90 50.79 -8.39
C THR A 1135 24.43 50.74 -9.86
N ILE A 1136 23.39 51.49 -10.23
CA ILE A 1136 22.94 51.62 -11.61
C ILE A 1136 24.04 52.21 -12.50
N ASP A 1137 24.73 53.26 -12.07
CA ASP A 1137 25.80 53.88 -12.85
C ASP A 1137 26.99 52.92 -13.05
N HIS A 1138 27.35 52.16 -12.00
CA HIS A 1138 28.37 51.12 -12.08
C HIS A 1138 28.03 50.04 -13.11
N PHE A 1139 26.77 49.57 -13.11
CA PHE A 1139 26.30 48.48 -13.97
C PHE A 1139 25.59 48.94 -15.26
N LYS A 1140 25.65 50.22 -15.65
CA LYS A 1140 24.93 50.79 -16.82
C LYS A 1140 25.17 50.10 -18.17
N LYS A 1141 26.26 49.34 -18.27
CA LYS A 1141 26.61 48.52 -19.45
C LYS A 1141 25.85 47.18 -19.50
N PHE A 1142 25.24 46.72 -18.42
CA PHE A 1142 24.54 45.44 -18.29
C PHE A 1142 23.01 45.63 -18.39
N PRO A 1143 22.39 45.42 -19.57
CA PRO A 1143 21.04 45.90 -19.84
C PRO A 1143 19.96 45.27 -18.96
N LYS A 1144 20.12 43.98 -18.60
CA LYS A 1144 19.14 43.28 -17.77
C LYS A 1144 19.16 43.78 -16.32
N PHE A 1145 20.35 44.00 -15.76
CA PHE A 1145 20.53 44.52 -14.42
C PHE A 1145 19.94 45.93 -14.28
N THR A 1146 20.40 46.85 -15.15
CA THR A 1146 19.96 48.25 -15.14
C THR A 1146 18.45 48.37 -15.35
N LYS A 1147 17.85 47.51 -16.18
CA LYS A 1147 16.40 47.47 -16.37
C LYS A 1147 15.67 47.10 -15.07
N THR A 1148 16.09 46.04 -14.38
CA THR A 1148 15.45 45.59 -13.13
C THR A 1148 15.55 46.66 -12.04
N ALA A 1149 16.71 47.28 -11.86
CA ALA A 1149 16.90 48.36 -10.88
C ALA A 1149 16.09 49.62 -11.22
N MET A 1150 16.03 50.01 -12.51
CA MET A 1150 15.20 51.12 -12.97
C MET A 1150 13.71 50.86 -12.80
N ASP A 1151 13.26 49.63 -13.03
CA ASP A 1151 11.88 49.22 -12.79
C ASP A 1151 11.52 49.32 -11.30
N PHE A 1152 12.45 49.05 -10.39
CA PHE A 1152 12.27 49.21 -8.95
C PHE A 1152 12.12 50.69 -8.57
N VAL A 1153 13.04 51.55 -9.00
CA VAL A 1153 12.96 53.01 -8.77
C VAL A 1153 11.62 53.57 -9.30
N ARG A 1154 11.17 53.12 -10.48
CA ARG A 1154 9.85 53.48 -11.02
C ARG A 1154 8.69 53.07 -10.13
N SER A 1155 8.76 51.89 -9.53
CA SER A 1155 7.71 51.41 -8.63
C SER A 1155 7.63 52.22 -7.33
N MET A 1156 8.75 52.79 -6.88
CA MET A 1156 8.84 53.58 -5.65
C MET A 1156 8.32 55.02 -5.79
N ARG A 1157 8.09 55.53 -7.01
CA ARG A 1157 7.59 56.91 -7.26
C ARG A 1157 6.26 57.24 -6.56
N VAL A 1158 5.53 56.21 -6.10
CA VAL A 1158 4.29 56.40 -5.33
C VAL A 1158 4.57 56.93 -3.91
N ASN A 1159 5.78 56.73 -3.39
CA ASN A 1159 6.22 57.29 -2.11
C ASN A 1159 6.62 58.77 -2.28
N GLU A 1160 6.08 59.65 -1.43
CA GLU A 1160 6.28 61.11 -1.50
C GLU A 1160 7.75 61.51 -1.36
N HIS A 1161 8.46 60.96 -0.37
CA HIS A 1161 9.89 61.24 -0.16
C HIS A 1161 10.76 60.76 -1.33
N VAL A 1162 10.41 59.63 -1.95
CA VAL A 1162 11.11 59.15 -3.15
C VAL A 1162 10.85 60.09 -4.34
N ALA A 1163 9.61 60.55 -4.51
CA ALA A 1163 9.27 61.50 -5.55
C ALA A 1163 10.02 62.84 -5.37
N LEU A 1164 10.09 63.36 -4.15
CA LEU A 1164 10.88 64.55 -3.81
C LEU A 1164 12.37 64.36 -4.11
N TRP A 1165 12.96 63.24 -3.67
CA TRP A 1165 14.36 62.93 -3.98
C TRP A 1165 14.64 62.88 -5.50
N MET A 1166 13.70 62.32 -6.27
CA MET A 1166 13.80 62.26 -7.74
C MET A 1166 13.68 63.64 -8.41
N GLU A 1167 12.87 64.54 -7.86
CA GLU A 1167 12.77 65.94 -8.32
C GLU A 1167 14.06 66.71 -8.05
N GLU A 1168 14.67 66.51 -6.88
CA GLU A 1168 15.96 67.11 -6.53
C GLU A 1168 17.13 66.58 -7.38
N HIS A 1169 17.03 65.34 -7.88
CA HIS A 1169 18.05 64.67 -8.70
C HIS A 1169 17.59 64.45 -10.14
N GLN A 1170 16.98 65.47 -10.75
CA GLN A 1170 16.34 65.39 -12.07
C GLN A 1170 17.29 64.94 -13.21
N GLU A 1171 18.53 65.40 -13.24
CA GLU A 1171 19.52 65.05 -14.29
C GLU A 1171 19.81 63.54 -14.35
N VAL A 1172 19.87 62.92 -13.17
CA VAL A 1172 20.08 61.48 -12.95
C VAL A 1172 18.88 60.69 -13.48
N TRP A 1173 17.68 61.16 -13.19
CA TRP A 1173 16.44 60.51 -13.62
C TRP A 1173 16.20 60.60 -15.14
N GLU A 1174 16.45 61.77 -15.73
CA GLU A 1174 16.27 61.99 -17.17
C GLU A 1174 17.15 61.07 -18.02
N TRP A 1175 18.39 60.82 -17.58
CA TRP A 1175 19.25 59.82 -18.20
C TRP A 1175 18.63 58.41 -18.14
N GLY A 1176 18.09 58.03 -16.99
CA GLY A 1176 17.47 56.70 -16.79
C GLY A 1176 16.23 56.47 -17.65
N GLU A 1177 15.41 57.51 -17.81
CA GLU A 1177 14.28 57.50 -18.74
C GLU A 1177 14.73 57.40 -20.21
N SER A 1178 15.73 58.18 -20.60
CA SER A 1178 16.28 58.16 -21.96
C SER A 1178 16.89 56.78 -22.29
N TRP A 1179 17.69 56.24 -21.38
CA TRP A 1179 18.31 54.92 -21.50
C TRP A 1179 17.26 53.79 -21.66
N ALA A 1180 16.13 53.89 -20.95
CA ALA A 1180 15.05 52.92 -21.07
C ALA A 1180 14.24 53.06 -22.37
N LYS A 1181 14.04 54.30 -22.85
CA LYS A 1181 13.36 54.61 -24.13
C LYS A 1181 14.16 54.11 -25.34
N GLU A 1182 15.49 54.22 -25.32
CA GLU A 1182 16.36 53.79 -26.43
C GLU A 1182 16.45 52.27 -26.62
N ARG A 1183 16.20 51.47 -25.57
CA ARG A 1183 16.47 50.01 -25.56
C ARG A 1183 15.23 49.12 -25.46
N GLN A 1184 14.01 49.67 -25.44
CA GLN A 1184 12.78 48.88 -25.43
C GLN A 1184 11.92 49.15 -26.68
N ASN A 1185 11.72 48.11 -27.49
CA ASN A 1185 10.78 48.09 -28.62
C ASN A 1185 9.42 47.50 -28.18
N VAL A 1186 8.91 47.88 -27.00
CA VAL A 1186 7.61 47.42 -26.48
C VAL A 1186 6.90 48.60 -25.81
N GLN A 1187 5.77 48.99 -26.38
CA GLN A 1187 4.78 49.80 -25.69
C GLN A 1187 4.31 49.05 -24.44
N SER A 1188 4.67 49.53 -23.25
CA SER A 1188 3.84 49.28 -22.06
C SER A 1188 3.25 50.61 -21.61
N SER A 1189 1.93 50.69 -21.64
CA SER A 1189 1.16 51.80 -21.08
C SER A 1189 1.45 51.89 -19.58
N PHE A 1190 2.04 53.01 -19.17
CA PHE A 1190 2.28 53.41 -17.79
C PHE A 1190 0.94 53.66 -17.09
N VAL A 1191 0.43 52.67 -16.36
CA VAL A 1191 -0.71 52.84 -15.45
C VAL A 1191 -0.19 52.67 -14.03
N ARG A 1192 -0.60 53.58 -13.12
CA ARG A 1192 -0.45 53.43 -11.66
C ARG A 1192 -0.85 52.01 -11.26
N ALA A 1193 0.13 51.16 -10.95
CA ALA A 1193 -0.15 49.86 -10.38
C ALA A 1193 -0.40 50.02 -8.87
N PRO A 1194 -1.51 49.52 -8.30
CA PRO A 1194 -1.70 49.42 -6.86
C PRO A 1194 -0.48 48.80 -6.17
N LYS A 1195 -0.13 49.27 -4.95
CA LYS A 1195 1.03 48.78 -4.17
C LYS A 1195 1.13 47.23 -4.12
N ARG A 1196 -0.01 46.54 -4.10
CA ARG A 1196 -0.11 45.07 -4.15
C ARG A 1196 0.47 44.44 -5.43
N LEU A 1197 0.20 45.02 -6.60
CA LEU A 1197 0.73 44.52 -7.88
C LEU A 1197 2.24 44.76 -8.00
N LEU A 1198 2.77 45.78 -7.31
CA LEU A 1198 4.20 46.03 -7.20
C LEU A 1198 4.87 44.99 -6.29
N TRP A 1199 4.27 44.66 -5.16
CA TRP A 1199 4.73 43.57 -4.29
C TRP A 1199 4.77 42.21 -5.01
N GLU A 1200 3.69 41.83 -5.72
CA GLU A 1200 3.62 40.59 -6.50
C GLU A 1200 4.68 40.54 -7.62
N ARG A 1201 5.02 41.70 -8.21
CA ARG A 1201 6.08 41.83 -9.22
C ARG A 1201 7.48 41.57 -8.66
N TRP A 1202 7.79 42.06 -7.45
CA TRP A 1202 9.13 41.94 -6.86
C TRP A 1202 9.33 40.64 -6.07
N THR A 1203 8.26 40.06 -5.55
CA THR A 1203 8.31 38.74 -4.91
C THR A 1203 8.25 37.58 -5.93
N GLY A 1204 7.70 37.83 -7.13
CA GLY A 1204 7.50 36.80 -8.16
C GLY A 1204 6.31 35.87 -7.89
N PHE A 1205 5.53 36.13 -6.83
CA PHE A 1205 4.37 35.32 -6.44
C PHE A 1205 3.07 36.00 -6.88
N LYS A 1206 2.29 35.31 -7.73
CA LYS A 1206 0.90 35.68 -8.00
C LYS A 1206 0.04 35.22 -6.81
N GLY A 1207 -0.32 36.13 -5.90
CA GLY A 1207 -1.22 35.78 -4.81
C GLY A 1207 -2.56 35.28 -5.35
N LYS A 1208 -3.02 34.07 -4.95
CA LYS A 1208 -4.44 33.73 -5.08
C LYS A 1208 -5.25 34.79 -4.30
N PRO A 1209 -6.39 35.27 -4.81
CA PRO A 1209 -7.23 36.21 -4.06
C PRO A 1209 -7.65 35.55 -2.74
N ARG A 1210 -7.40 36.22 -1.60
CA ARG A 1210 -8.02 35.86 -0.32
C ARG A 1210 -9.54 35.89 -0.53
N ASN A 1211 -10.21 34.81 -0.16
CA ASN A 1211 -11.66 34.72 -0.15
C ASN A 1211 -12.20 35.78 0.83
N PRO A 1212 -13.20 36.62 0.47
CA PRO A 1212 -13.67 37.70 1.33
C PRO A 1212 -14.44 37.24 2.59
N SER A 1213 -14.58 35.93 2.82
CA SER A 1213 -15.45 35.36 3.84
C SER A 1213 -14.81 35.20 5.23
N SER A 1214 -13.70 35.89 5.51
CA SER A 1214 -13.13 35.97 6.86
C SER A 1214 -12.73 37.42 7.17
N GLN A 1215 -13.74 38.23 7.44
CA GLN A 1215 -13.66 39.42 8.28
C GLN A 1215 -14.49 39.16 9.53
#